data_AF-A0A1V5VFB4-F1
#
_entry.id   AF-A0A1V5VFB4-F1
#
_cell.length_a   1.000
_cell.length_b   1.000
_cell.length_c   1.000
_cell.angle_alpha   90.00
_cell.angle_beta   90.00
_cell.angle_gamma   90.00
#
_symmetry.space_group_name_H-M   'P 1'
#
loop_
_entity.id
_entity.type
_entity.pdbx_description
1 polymer ?
#
loop_
_entity_poly.entity_id
_entity_poly.type
_entity_poly.pdbx_seq_one_letter_code
_entity_poly.pdbx_strand_id
1 'polypeptide(L)'
;MKSKKAKTIVIVVAAAALALVVVVKVVIDVKFGVKADKWKPKEGTPAWSSSAPVPDIQRTTPEDSTFEERRAKTLAVAANPEANSLLESLLAVRAGLLEKIPDEIVEESAKILDTRDDCADFTMIRVVRALYEHSASPVLTSEQYARLKGAALNFKYWVDEPGPDKMISWTENHQILFHSSEYLMGQMFPDETFNNNKRKGREHMKHAEPYIRKWIDRRARWGFSEWDSNVYMAENLPAILALADYSLDPEMARLAAMAYDLMLFDIGSDLYRGMYAGSHGRTYTKKIVSGRDDSVRGVIYQVWGYGYPTPGMSSTALAMSRSYRPPQAIVNAGRALQEEYLTRERHGIRLQDLTMHGLDPKNPDDLVFLWGMSAFTQHQVVAHTLAAFHKWDLWKHPFVDSAPKEIKLIPANGLTAFITRFITIESDRALLSEVNKIGYRTPDYFLGSALDYMPGYIGNQHHIWQAMLSPDAVVFTSHPGSPVDEGDRTPTYWGHNRLPRVAQHKNVLVAVYNLKNTTVLGQRNFHDYTHAFFPKWAFDAVETKGNWTFAKKGDGYVALYSSAPTFWAEEGRDAGVELVAPGRKTIWICQLGRRATDGSFDRFKASILGADLKTNGLSVKYDAPGVGKIRFGWKGDFTVNGNQEPMRGFKRFDNPYCQADFNKGEFAISAGASKLTLDFAKAVRQIED
;
A
#
# COMPACT_ATOMS: atom_id res chain seq x y z
N MET A 1 -53.95 17.41 4.42
CA MET A 1 -52.59 17.29 5.01
C MET A 1 -52.37 16.07 5.92
N LYS A 2 -53.35 15.62 6.73
CA LYS A 2 -53.17 14.47 7.65
C LYS A 2 -52.97 13.10 6.96
N SER A 3 -53.57 12.84 5.79
CA SER A 3 -53.43 11.53 5.11
C SER A 3 -52.11 11.33 4.35
N LYS A 4 -51.45 12.41 3.88
CA LYS A 4 -50.10 12.33 3.29
C LYS A 4 -49.04 11.97 4.35
N LYS A 5 -49.09 12.60 5.53
CA LYS A 5 -48.18 12.27 6.65
C LYS A 5 -48.33 10.83 7.13
N ALA A 6 -49.56 10.32 7.22
CA ALA A 6 -49.81 8.93 7.61
C ALA A 6 -49.26 7.92 6.58
N LYS A 7 -49.43 8.18 5.28
CA LYS A 7 -48.84 7.33 4.21
C LYS A 7 -47.30 7.35 4.24
N THR A 8 -46.68 8.51 4.47
CA THR A 8 -45.22 8.61 4.61
C THR A 8 -44.71 7.84 5.84
N ILE A 9 -45.40 7.93 6.99
CA ILE A 9 -45.02 7.18 8.20
C ILE A 9 -45.15 5.66 7.97
N VAL A 10 -46.22 5.19 7.34
CA VAL A 10 -46.40 3.76 7.04
C VAL A 10 -45.32 3.25 6.08
N ILE A 11 -44.94 4.03 5.06
CA ILE A 11 -43.86 3.66 4.13
C ILE A 11 -42.51 3.63 4.85
N VAL A 12 -42.22 4.60 5.72
CA VAL A 12 -40.97 4.64 6.50
C VAL A 12 -40.90 3.48 7.50
N VAL A 13 -42.01 3.16 8.17
CA VAL A 13 -42.10 2.03 9.11
C VAL A 13 -42.01 0.70 8.37
N ALA A 14 -42.62 0.56 7.19
CA ALA A 14 -42.53 -0.63 6.37
C ALA A 14 -41.12 -0.82 5.79
N ALA A 15 -40.45 0.25 5.34
CA ALA A 15 -39.07 0.20 4.87
C ALA A 15 -38.09 -0.09 6.02
N ALA A 16 -38.31 0.50 7.21
CA ALA A 16 -37.53 0.19 8.40
C ALA A 16 -37.77 -1.25 8.88
N ALA A 17 -39.01 -1.75 8.81
CA ALA A 17 -39.34 -3.13 9.12
C ALA A 17 -38.76 -4.11 8.09
N LEU A 18 -38.76 -3.77 6.79
CA LEU A 18 -38.15 -4.58 5.74
C LEU A 18 -36.62 -4.58 5.87
N ALA A 19 -36.00 -3.43 6.14
CA ALA A 19 -34.57 -3.34 6.44
C ALA A 19 -34.23 -4.12 7.72
N LEU A 20 -35.06 -4.03 8.76
CA LEU A 20 -34.89 -4.80 9.99
C LEU A 20 -35.12 -6.30 9.75
N VAL A 21 -36.06 -6.72 8.90
CA VAL A 21 -36.32 -8.13 8.56
C VAL A 21 -35.23 -8.69 7.66
N VAL A 22 -34.69 -7.91 6.72
CA VAL A 22 -33.51 -8.28 5.93
C VAL A 22 -32.31 -8.37 6.84
N VAL A 23 -32.04 -7.37 7.68
CA VAL A 23 -30.97 -7.40 8.68
C VAL A 23 -31.17 -8.59 9.63
N VAL A 24 -32.38 -8.87 10.11
CA VAL A 24 -32.67 -9.99 11.01
C VAL A 24 -32.55 -11.32 10.29
N LYS A 25 -33.03 -11.47 9.05
CA LYS A 25 -32.89 -12.70 8.25
C LYS A 25 -31.44 -12.97 7.90
N VAL A 26 -30.72 -11.94 7.48
CA VAL A 26 -29.29 -11.97 7.22
C VAL A 26 -28.50 -12.25 8.51
N VAL A 27 -28.87 -11.64 9.64
CA VAL A 27 -28.30 -11.91 10.97
C VAL A 27 -28.65 -13.31 11.46
N ILE A 28 -29.81 -13.87 11.09
CA ILE A 28 -30.23 -15.25 11.39
C ILE A 28 -29.43 -16.24 10.54
N ASP A 29 -29.24 -15.97 9.25
CA ASP A 29 -28.40 -16.78 8.35
C ASP A 29 -26.90 -16.70 8.73
N VAL A 30 -26.47 -15.59 9.35
CA VAL A 30 -25.10 -15.34 9.83
C VAL A 30 -24.92 -15.69 11.32
N LYS A 31 -25.98 -16.06 12.05
CA LYS A 31 -25.95 -16.33 13.50
C LYS A 31 -25.13 -17.57 13.88
N PHE A 32 -24.86 -18.44 12.92
CA PHE A 32 -23.87 -19.49 13.04
C PHE A 32 -22.56 -18.94 12.47
N GLY A 33 -21.81 -18.17 13.28
CA GLY A 33 -20.51 -17.63 12.87
C GLY A 33 -19.66 -18.71 12.19
N VAL A 34 -18.87 -18.32 11.19
CA VAL A 34 -18.07 -19.24 10.38
C VAL A 34 -17.32 -20.23 11.28
N LYS A 35 -17.47 -21.52 10.98
CA LYS A 35 -16.74 -22.57 11.70
C LYS A 35 -15.26 -22.30 11.56
N ALA A 36 -14.58 -22.24 12.68
CA ALA A 36 -13.16 -21.98 12.68
C ALA A 36 -12.38 -23.22 12.26
N ASP A 37 -11.52 -23.06 11.27
CA ASP A 37 -10.68 -24.14 10.77
C ASP A 37 -9.35 -24.21 11.52
N LYS A 38 -8.94 -25.44 11.82
CA LYS A 38 -7.59 -25.74 12.30
C LYS A 38 -6.61 -25.70 11.13
N TRP A 39 -5.32 -25.55 11.46
CA TRP A 39 -4.26 -25.61 10.47
C TRP A 39 -4.24 -26.98 9.75
N LYS A 40 -3.92 -26.94 8.45
CA LYS A 40 -3.68 -28.11 7.59
C LYS A 40 -2.57 -27.78 6.60
N PRO A 41 -1.78 -28.78 6.13
CA PRO A 41 -0.87 -28.60 5.01
C PRO A 41 -1.60 -28.09 3.77
N LYS A 42 -0.91 -27.28 2.97
CA LYS A 42 -1.43 -26.72 1.70
C LYS A 42 -0.70 -27.34 0.53
N GLU A 43 -1.42 -27.57 -0.56
CA GLU A 43 -0.86 -28.03 -1.83
C GLU A 43 -0.59 -26.86 -2.79
N GLY A 44 0.16 -27.15 -3.86
CA GLY A 44 0.48 -26.21 -4.93
C GLY A 44 1.87 -25.60 -4.83
N THR A 45 2.15 -24.63 -5.70
CA THR A 45 3.42 -23.91 -5.73
C THR A 45 3.37 -22.74 -4.76
N PRO A 46 4.33 -22.60 -3.83
CA PRO A 46 4.30 -21.51 -2.87
C PRO A 46 4.67 -20.18 -3.51
N ALA A 47 4.09 -19.08 -3.06
CA ALA A 47 4.37 -17.74 -3.61
C ALA A 47 5.86 -17.37 -3.60
N TRP A 48 6.59 -17.81 -2.56
CA TRP A 48 8.04 -17.55 -2.43
C TRP A 48 8.90 -18.33 -3.43
N SER A 49 8.41 -19.42 -4.05
CA SER A 49 9.20 -20.18 -5.03
C SER A 49 9.37 -19.47 -6.38
N SER A 50 8.44 -18.59 -6.74
CA SER A 50 8.56 -17.72 -7.92
C SER A 50 9.64 -16.65 -7.75
N SER A 51 10.08 -16.42 -6.51
CA SER A 51 11.18 -15.52 -6.13
C SER A 51 12.52 -16.25 -6.04
N ALA A 52 12.64 -17.39 -6.73
CA ALA A 52 13.79 -18.29 -6.70
C ALA A 52 15.10 -17.50 -6.67
N PRO A 53 16.08 -17.91 -5.83
CA PRO A 53 17.34 -17.21 -5.71
C PRO A 53 18.01 -17.11 -7.07
N VAL A 54 17.93 -15.94 -7.69
CA VAL A 54 18.85 -15.55 -8.76
C VAL A 54 20.11 -15.12 -8.01
N PRO A 55 21.15 -15.98 -7.90
CA PRO A 55 22.09 -15.85 -6.79
C PRO A 55 23.03 -14.64 -6.86
N ASP A 56 23.01 -13.81 -7.91
CA ASP A 56 24.08 -12.82 -8.13
C ASP A 56 23.66 -11.44 -8.67
N ILE A 57 22.36 -11.16 -8.86
CA ILE A 57 21.92 -9.89 -9.48
C ILE A 57 21.44 -8.86 -8.43
N GLN A 58 20.94 -9.30 -7.27
CA GLN A 58 20.42 -8.39 -6.25
C GLN A 58 21.54 -7.76 -5.40
N ARG A 59 21.99 -6.56 -5.79
CA ARG A 59 22.95 -5.78 -5.00
C ARG A 59 22.33 -5.30 -3.69
N THR A 60 22.95 -5.66 -2.57
CA THR A 60 22.55 -5.20 -1.22
C THR A 60 23.37 -4.01 -0.73
N THR A 61 24.35 -3.58 -1.52
CA THR A 61 25.10 -2.33 -1.37
C THR A 61 24.81 -1.41 -2.56
N PRO A 62 24.89 -0.08 -2.39
CA PRO A 62 24.71 0.86 -3.49
C PRO A 62 25.77 0.63 -4.57
N GLU A 63 25.35 0.66 -5.83
CA GLU A 63 26.27 0.81 -6.95
C GLU A 63 26.94 2.19 -6.90
N ASP A 64 28.28 2.19 -7.00
CA ASP A 64 29.13 3.36 -7.12
C ASP A 64 29.04 3.94 -8.53
N SER A 65 27.91 4.58 -8.81
CA SER A 65 27.61 5.28 -10.05
C SER A 65 26.73 6.50 -9.77
N THR A 66 26.61 7.37 -10.76
CA THR A 66 25.69 8.50 -10.76
C THR A 66 24.26 8.06 -11.09
N PHE A 67 23.28 8.91 -10.79
CA PHE A 67 21.90 8.68 -11.23
C PHE A 67 21.82 8.52 -12.76
N GLU A 68 22.55 9.34 -13.53
CA GLU A 68 22.51 9.30 -15.00
C GLU A 68 23.04 8.00 -15.58
N GLU A 69 24.11 7.44 -15.00
CA GLU A 69 24.65 6.15 -15.45
C GLU A 69 23.65 5.01 -15.20
N ARG A 70 22.97 4.99 -14.04
CA ARG A 70 21.95 3.99 -13.73
C ARG A 70 20.68 4.16 -14.55
N ARG A 71 20.31 5.41 -14.83
CA ARG A 71 19.25 5.77 -15.76
C ARG A 71 19.57 5.24 -17.16
N ALA A 72 20.79 5.45 -17.67
CA ALA A 72 21.23 4.92 -18.96
C ALA A 72 21.17 3.39 -19.02
N LYS A 73 21.62 2.70 -17.96
CA LYS A 73 21.50 1.24 -17.85
C LYS A 73 20.04 0.77 -17.86
N THR A 74 19.17 1.49 -17.16
CA THR A 74 17.73 1.17 -17.15
C THR A 74 17.10 1.38 -18.52
N LEU A 75 17.43 2.46 -19.23
CA LEU A 75 16.99 2.69 -20.60
C LEU A 75 17.46 1.58 -21.55
N ALA A 76 18.71 1.13 -21.41
CA ALA A 76 19.26 0.05 -22.23
C ALA A 76 18.53 -1.28 -22.01
N VAL A 77 18.19 -1.62 -20.76
CA VAL A 77 17.43 -2.85 -20.45
C VAL A 77 15.95 -2.72 -20.85
N ALA A 78 15.36 -1.53 -20.71
CA ALA A 78 13.97 -1.28 -21.07
C ALA A 78 13.75 -1.16 -22.60
N ALA A 79 14.78 -0.88 -23.39
CA ALA A 79 14.72 -0.90 -24.84
C ALA A 79 14.77 -2.35 -25.36
N ASN A 80 13.75 -3.13 -25.04
CA ASN A 80 13.68 -4.56 -25.36
C ASN A 80 12.72 -4.81 -26.55
N PRO A 81 13.20 -5.29 -27.71
CA PRO A 81 12.34 -5.57 -28.87
C PRO A 81 11.38 -6.73 -28.67
N GLU A 82 11.59 -7.58 -27.65
CA GLU A 82 10.73 -8.72 -27.30
C GLU A 82 9.72 -8.39 -26.18
N ALA A 83 9.69 -7.14 -25.69
CA ALA A 83 8.82 -6.76 -24.59
C ALA A 83 7.36 -6.55 -25.05
N ASN A 84 6.41 -7.16 -24.33
CA ASN A 84 4.96 -6.97 -24.53
C ASN A 84 4.43 -5.70 -23.83
N SER A 85 5.18 -4.61 -23.88
CA SER A 85 4.89 -3.37 -23.14
C SER A 85 5.04 -2.16 -24.05
N LEU A 86 4.03 -1.29 -24.08
CA LEU A 86 3.99 -0.10 -24.95
C LEU A 86 5.23 0.79 -24.76
N LEU A 87 5.64 1.06 -23.52
CA LEU A 87 6.77 1.96 -23.24
C LEU A 87 8.12 1.33 -23.58
N GLU A 88 8.28 0.02 -23.35
CA GLU A 88 9.52 -0.70 -23.65
C GLU A 88 9.71 -0.87 -25.17
N SER A 89 8.63 -1.19 -25.89
CA SER A 89 8.65 -1.19 -27.37
C SER A 89 8.92 0.20 -27.94
N LEU A 90 8.34 1.26 -27.36
CA LEU A 90 8.65 2.64 -27.76
C LEU A 90 10.14 2.95 -27.55
N LEU A 91 10.72 2.51 -26.43
CA LEU A 91 12.16 2.65 -26.17
C LEU A 91 13.02 1.85 -27.16
N ALA A 92 12.59 0.65 -27.56
CA ALA A 92 13.26 -0.13 -28.59
C ALA A 92 13.24 0.59 -29.95
N VAL A 93 12.13 1.26 -30.32
CA VAL A 93 12.08 2.13 -31.51
C VAL A 93 13.06 3.30 -31.39
N ARG A 94 13.07 3.99 -30.24
CA ARG A 94 14.02 5.08 -29.99
C ARG A 94 15.48 4.66 -30.05
N ALA A 95 15.77 3.42 -29.65
CA ALA A 95 17.10 2.83 -29.71
C ALA A 95 17.48 2.30 -31.10
N GLY A 96 16.57 2.36 -32.09
CA GLY A 96 16.78 1.81 -33.43
C GLY A 96 16.78 0.28 -33.49
N LEU A 97 16.27 -0.39 -32.44
CA LEU A 97 16.13 -1.84 -32.37
C LEU A 97 14.85 -2.33 -33.04
N LEU A 98 13.86 -1.44 -33.19
CA LEU A 98 12.63 -1.67 -33.93
C LEU A 98 12.40 -0.49 -34.90
N GLU A 99 11.86 -0.79 -36.08
CA GLU A 99 11.42 0.25 -37.02
C GLU A 99 10.14 0.93 -36.53
N LYS A 100 9.23 0.15 -35.94
CA LYS A 100 7.99 0.62 -35.32
C LYS A 100 7.62 -0.27 -34.14
N ILE A 101 6.72 0.21 -33.28
CA ILE A 101 6.11 -0.61 -32.23
C ILE A 101 5.30 -1.74 -32.91
N PRO A 102 5.30 -2.98 -32.39
CA PRO A 102 4.41 -4.04 -32.90
C PRO A 102 2.94 -3.61 -32.83
N ASP A 103 2.19 -3.82 -33.92
CA ASP A 103 0.81 -3.32 -34.04
C ASP A 103 -0.11 -3.98 -33.01
N GLU A 104 0.16 -5.23 -32.63
CA GLU A 104 -0.55 -5.98 -31.59
C GLU A 104 -0.48 -5.31 -30.22
N ILE A 105 0.67 -4.71 -29.85
CA ILE A 105 0.84 -4.01 -28.57
C ILE A 105 0.04 -2.71 -28.57
N VAL A 106 0.01 -2.01 -29.72
CA VAL A 106 -0.79 -0.79 -29.90
C VAL A 106 -2.28 -1.12 -29.84
N GLU A 107 -2.71 -2.17 -30.53
CA GLU A 107 -4.11 -2.60 -30.55
C GLU A 107 -4.56 -3.12 -29.18
N GLU A 108 -3.73 -3.90 -28.47
CA GLU A 108 -4.05 -4.35 -27.11
C GLU A 108 -4.18 -3.16 -26.15
N SER A 109 -3.23 -2.22 -26.19
CA SER A 109 -3.28 -1.01 -25.36
C SER A 109 -4.56 -0.22 -25.61
N ALA A 110 -4.91 -0.03 -26.88
CA ALA A 110 -6.07 0.73 -27.27
C ALA A 110 -7.39 -0.01 -26.95
N LYS A 111 -7.42 -1.33 -27.12
CA LYS A 111 -8.53 -2.20 -26.74
C LYS A 111 -8.84 -2.12 -25.25
N ILE A 112 -7.82 -2.15 -24.37
CA ILE A 112 -8.01 -2.00 -22.91
C ILE A 112 -8.74 -0.69 -22.57
N LEU A 113 -8.39 0.41 -23.26
CA LEU A 113 -9.07 1.70 -23.08
C LEU A 113 -10.50 1.68 -23.64
N ASP A 114 -10.71 1.07 -24.81
CA ASP A 114 -12.03 0.99 -25.45
C ASP A 114 -13.01 0.11 -24.65
N THR A 115 -12.53 -1.00 -24.08
CA THR A 115 -13.32 -1.92 -23.25
C THR A 115 -13.53 -1.42 -21.83
N ARG A 116 -12.72 -0.44 -21.39
CA ARG A 116 -12.77 0.17 -20.04
C ARG A 116 -12.69 -0.91 -18.97
N ASP A 117 -11.76 -1.84 -19.16
CA ASP A 117 -11.48 -2.90 -18.19
C ASP A 117 -10.83 -2.31 -16.93
N ASP A 118 -10.95 -2.99 -15.79
CA ASP A 118 -10.32 -2.53 -14.55
C ASP A 118 -8.81 -2.32 -14.75
N CYS A 119 -8.26 -1.28 -14.10
CA CYS A 119 -6.89 -0.81 -14.30
C CYS A 119 -6.55 -0.26 -15.72
N ALA A 120 -7.55 0.06 -16.57
CA ALA A 120 -7.29 0.69 -17.87
C ALA A 120 -6.56 2.05 -17.76
N ASP A 121 -6.66 2.75 -16.63
CA ASP A 121 -5.90 3.96 -16.33
C ASP A 121 -4.38 3.73 -16.23
N PHE A 122 -3.95 2.51 -15.85
CA PHE A 122 -2.54 2.12 -15.89
C PHE A 122 -2.03 2.08 -17.33
N THR A 123 -2.87 1.63 -18.27
CA THR A 123 -2.56 1.70 -19.71
C THR A 123 -2.68 3.13 -20.23
N MET A 124 -3.68 3.88 -19.77
CA MET A 124 -3.91 5.26 -20.18
C MET A 124 -2.70 6.15 -19.92
N ILE A 125 -2.07 6.08 -18.73
CA ILE A 125 -0.89 6.90 -18.45
C ILE A 125 0.32 6.53 -19.33
N ARG A 126 0.43 5.25 -19.75
CA ARG A 126 1.44 4.82 -20.74
C ARG A 126 1.14 5.39 -22.13
N VAL A 127 -0.13 5.43 -22.52
CA VAL A 127 -0.59 6.03 -23.78
C VAL A 127 -0.32 7.54 -23.79
N VAL A 128 -0.63 8.26 -22.70
CA VAL A 128 -0.28 9.68 -22.53
C VAL A 128 1.20 9.87 -22.82
N ARG A 129 2.05 9.10 -22.14
CA ARG A 129 3.50 9.22 -22.28
C ARG A 129 3.97 8.91 -23.71
N ALA A 130 3.40 7.90 -24.35
CA ALA A 130 3.73 7.56 -25.74
C ALA A 130 3.35 8.69 -26.73
N LEU A 131 2.19 9.32 -26.55
CA LEU A 131 1.76 10.44 -27.39
C LEU A 131 2.66 11.67 -27.19
N TYR A 132 2.99 12.03 -25.95
CA TYR A 132 3.91 13.15 -25.67
C TYR A 132 5.32 12.90 -26.21
N GLU A 133 5.84 11.68 -26.09
CA GLU A 133 7.14 11.31 -26.67
C GLU A 133 7.09 11.39 -28.21
N HIS A 134 5.98 10.97 -28.83
CA HIS A 134 5.76 11.10 -30.28
C HIS A 134 5.78 12.57 -30.74
N SER A 135 5.18 13.48 -29.98
CA SER A 135 5.22 14.91 -30.29
C SER A 135 6.63 15.51 -30.22
N ALA A 136 7.51 14.94 -29.41
CA ALA A 136 8.91 15.36 -29.31
C ALA A 136 9.82 14.70 -30.36
N SER A 137 9.50 13.48 -30.79
CA SER A 137 10.24 12.71 -31.79
C SER A 137 9.33 11.64 -32.40
N PRO A 138 9.33 11.44 -33.74
CA PRO A 138 8.40 10.51 -34.38
C PRO A 138 8.72 9.04 -34.04
N VAL A 139 8.10 8.53 -32.97
CA VAL A 139 8.28 7.13 -32.48
C VAL A 139 7.06 6.22 -32.72
N LEU A 140 6.02 6.75 -33.34
CA LEU A 140 4.78 6.05 -33.70
C LEU A 140 4.54 6.27 -35.19
N THR A 141 3.97 5.28 -35.88
CA THR A 141 3.43 5.53 -37.23
C THR A 141 2.19 6.42 -37.13
N SER A 142 1.79 7.06 -38.24
CA SER A 142 0.56 7.87 -38.27
C SER A 142 -0.69 7.06 -37.89
N GLU A 143 -0.73 5.78 -38.26
CA GLU A 143 -1.82 4.86 -37.93
C GLU A 143 -1.85 4.53 -36.43
N GLN A 144 -0.68 4.23 -35.85
CA GLN A 144 -0.55 3.94 -34.42
C GLN A 144 -0.90 5.17 -33.56
N TYR A 145 -0.42 6.34 -33.95
CA TYR A 145 -0.78 7.60 -33.31
C TYR A 145 -2.29 7.85 -33.37
N ALA A 146 -2.91 7.69 -34.54
CA ALA A 146 -4.35 7.87 -34.71
C ALA A 146 -5.16 6.88 -33.86
N ARG A 147 -4.73 5.61 -33.79
CA ARG A 147 -5.39 4.56 -32.99
C ARG A 147 -5.36 4.88 -31.50
N LEU A 148 -4.20 5.22 -30.96
CA LEU A 148 -4.02 5.55 -29.54
C LEU A 148 -4.73 6.85 -29.18
N LYS A 149 -4.60 7.90 -30.00
CA LYS A 149 -5.34 9.16 -29.82
C LYS A 149 -6.85 8.91 -29.82
N GLY A 150 -7.35 8.11 -30.76
CA GLY A 150 -8.77 7.77 -30.85
C GLY A 150 -9.29 7.09 -29.59
N ALA A 151 -8.58 6.08 -29.10
CA ALA A 151 -8.92 5.39 -27.85
C ALA A 151 -8.93 6.36 -26.66
N ALA A 152 -7.90 7.20 -26.55
CA ALA A 152 -7.78 8.20 -25.49
C ALA A 152 -8.91 9.26 -25.52
N LEU A 153 -9.36 9.69 -26.70
CA LEU A 153 -10.48 10.63 -26.84
C LEU A 153 -11.85 9.96 -26.56
N ASN A 154 -11.94 8.63 -26.67
CA ASN A 154 -13.15 7.84 -26.36
C ASN A 154 -13.21 7.34 -24.90
N PHE A 155 -12.09 7.44 -24.19
CA PHE A 155 -11.93 6.96 -22.83
C PHE A 155 -12.85 7.69 -21.85
N LYS A 156 -13.19 7.01 -20.75
CA LYS A 156 -13.97 7.57 -19.65
C LYS A 156 -13.01 8.00 -18.55
N TYR A 157 -12.89 9.30 -18.30
CA TYR A 157 -11.87 9.83 -17.38
C TYR A 157 -12.32 9.90 -15.93
N TRP A 158 -13.63 9.86 -15.64
CA TRP A 158 -14.10 9.97 -14.26
C TRP A 158 -15.43 9.28 -13.99
N VAL A 159 -15.72 9.08 -12.69
CA VAL A 159 -16.89 8.31 -12.22
C VAL A 159 -18.23 8.93 -12.62
N ASP A 160 -18.29 10.24 -12.78
CA ASP A 160 -19.51 10.99 -13.09
C ASP A 160 -19.76 11.15 -14.60
N GLU A 161 -18.86 10.64 -15.44
CA GLU A 161 -19.05 10.59 -16.88
C GLU A 161 -20.01 9.48 -17.30
N PRO A 162 -20.75 9.65 -18.41
CA PRO A 162 -21.71 8.66 -18.87
C PRO A 162 -21.04 7.38 -19.41
N GLY A 163 -21.87 6.35 -19.55
CA GLY A 163 -21.48 5.07 -20.15
C GLY A 163 -20.99 4.04 -19.13
N PRO A 164 -21.21 2.74 -19.42
CA PRO A 164 -20.72 1.67 -18.58
C PRO A 164 -19.20 1.56 -18.67
N ASP A 165 -18.62 0.97 -17.64
CA ASP A 165 -17.22 0.62 -17.53
C ASP A 165 -17.04 -0.43 -16.43
N LYS A 166 -15.83 -0.96 -16.30
CA LYS A 166 -15.43 -1.90 -15.26
C LYS A 166 -14.34 -1.32 -14.35
N MET A 167 -14.09 -0.01 -14.44
CA MET A 167 -12.93 0.64 -13.86
C MET A 167 -13.20 1.14 -12.44
N ILE A 168 -12.30 0.79 -11.52
CA ILE A 168 -12.32 1.35 -10.18
C ILE A 168 -11.64 2.73 -10.19
N SER A 169 -12.39 3.82 -10.38
CA SER A 169 -11.83 5.18 -10.45
C SER A 169 -11.47 5.82 -9.10
N TRP A 170 -11.88 5.21 -7.99
CA TRP A 170 -11.95 5.90 -6.69
C TRP A 170 -10.90 5.48 -5.65
N THR A 171 -10.12 4.42 -5.85
CA THR A 171 -9.03 4.12 -4.90
C THR A 171 -7.91 5.16 -5.00
N GLU A 172 -7.10 5.30 -3.96
CA GLU A 172 -6.12 6.39 -3.84
C GLU A 172 -5.18 6.52 -5.06
N ASN A 173 -4.71 5.40 -5.62
CA ASN A 173 -3.84 5.41 -6.79
C ASN A 173 -4.59 5.74 -8.10
N HIS A 174 -5.74 5.13 -8.33
CA HIS A 174 -6.56 5.40 -9.50
C HIS A 174 -6.94 6.89 -9.60
N GLN A 175 -7.25 7.55 -8.47
CA GLN A 175 -7.57 8.99 -8.46
C GLN A 175 -6.51 9.83 -9.20
N ILE A 176 -5.22 9.61 -8.91
CA ILE A 176 -4.16 10.41 -9.55
C ILE A 176 -3.87 9.97 -10.97
N LEU A 177 -3.99 8.68 -11.28
CA LEU A 177 -3.79 8.15 -12.63
C LEU A 177 -4.83 8.67 -13.62
N PHE A 178 -6.11 8.64 -13.23
CA PHE A 178 -7.21 9.18 -14.03
C PHE A 178 -7.04 10.68 -14.27
N HIS A 179 -6.86 11.47 -13.20
CA HIS A 179 -6.80 12.92 -13.35
C HIS A 179 -5.52 13.42 -14.01
N SER A 180 -4.37 12.79 -13.77
CA SER A 180 -3.13 13.15 -14.49
C SER A 180 -3.28 12.88 -15.99
N SER A 181 -3.91 11.75 -16.35
CA SER A 181 -4.20 11.43 -17.74
C SER A 181 -5.21 12.40 -18.35
N GLU A 182 -6.30 12.71 -17.66
CA GLU A 182 -7.32 13.66 -18.10
C GLU A 182 -6.74 15.04 -18.36
N TYR A 183 -5.93 15.54 -17.42
CA TYR A 183 -5.28 16.85 -17.52
C TYR A 183 -4.36 16.92 -18.73
N LEU A 184 -3.46 15.94 -18.89
CA LEU A 184 -2.45 15.95 -19.95
C LEU A 184 -3.06 15.69 -21.34
N MET A 185 -4.09 14.86 -21.44
CA MET A 185 -4.82 14.67 -22.70
C MET A 185 -5.62 15.91 -23.08
N GLY A 186 -6.27 16.55 -22.10
CA GLY A 186 -6.97 17.82 -22.30
C GLY A 186 -6.03 18.95 -22.72
N GLN A 187 -4.82 19.00 -22.16
CA GLN A 187 -3.76 19.93 -22.54
C GLN A 187 -3.24 19.68 -23.96
N MET A 188 -3.05 18.41 -24.33
CA MET A 188 -2.51 18.03 -25.64
C MET A 188 -3.50 18.30 -26.78
N PHE A 189 -4.80 18.15 -26.50
CA PHE A 189 -5.88 18.27 -27.49
C PHE A 189 -6.97 19.25 -27.03
N PRO A 190 -6.65 20.54 -26.84
CA PRO A 190 -7.52 21.50 -26.15
C PRO A 190 -8.85 21.77 -26.87
N ASP A 191 -8.86 21.63 -28.20
CA ASP A 191 -10.01 21.90 -29.07
C ASP A 191 -10.70 20.63 -29.61
N GLU A 192 -10.11 19.45 -29.38
CA GLU A 192 -10.73 18.19 -29.74
C GLU A 192 -11.93 17.91 -28.84
N THR A 193 -12.91 17.18 -29.38
CA THR A 193 -14.06 16.71 -28.62
C THR A 193 -13.76 15.35 -28.02
N PHE A 194 -13.84 15.24 -26.70
CA PHE A 194 -13.74 13.97 -25.99
C PHE A 194 -15.10 13.27 -26.10
N ASN A 195 -15.12 12.13 -26.75
CA ASN A 195 -16.34 11.53 -27.28
C ASN A 195 -17.24 10.94 -26.19
N ASN A 196 -16.70 10.61 -25.01
CA ASN A 196 -17.49 10.03 -23.93
C ASN A 196 -18.51 11.02 -23.36
N ASN A 197 -18.08 12.25 -23.06
CA ASN A 197 -18.92 13.27 -22.41
C ASN A 197 -19.19 14.52 -23.29
N LYS A 198 -18.64 14.55 -24.51
CA LYS A 198 -18.73 15.63 -25.52
C LYS A 198 -18.10 16.97 -25.12
N ARG A 199 -17.31 17.00 -24.04
CA ARG A 199 -16.55 18.19 -23.62
C ARG A 199 -15.31 18.38 -24.49
N LYS A 200 -14.80 19.62 -24.51
CA LYS A 200 -13.51 19.96 -25.13
C LYS A 200 -12.34 19.60 -24.21
N GLY A 201 -11.16 19.37 -24.78
CA GLY A 201 -9.95 19.07 -24.00
C GLY A 201 -9.64 20.13 -22.94
N ARG A 202 -9.83 21.42 -23.24
CA ARG A 202 -9.68 22.50 -22.24
C ARG A 202 -10.62 22.38 -21.03
N GLU A 203 -11.80 21.81 -21.22
CA GLU A 203 -12.77 21.60 -20.14
C GLU A 203 -12.39 20.40 -19.28
N HIS A 204 -11.84 19.34 -19.89
CA HIS A 204 -11.21 18.22 -19.18
C HIS A 204 -10.02 18.66 -18.35
N MET A 205 -9.13 19.48 -18.92
CA MET A 205 -7.99 20.04 -18.20
C MET A 205 -8.45 20.83 -16.97
N LYS A 206 -9.47 21.69 -17.13
CA LYS A 206 -10.06 22.47 -16.03
C LYS A 206 -10.78 21.59 -15.00
N HIS A 207 -11.36 20.46 -15.41
CA HIS A 207 -12.02 19.52 -14.52
C HIS A 207 -10.99 18.78 -13.65
N ALA A 208 -9.93 18.25 -14.24
CA ALA A 208 -8.91 17.46 -13.55
C ALA A 208 -8.05 18.28 -12.56
N GLU A 209 -7.74 19.53 -12.91
CA GLU A 209 -6.82 20.38 -12.15
C GLU A 209 -7.10 20.44 -10.62
N PRO A 210 -8.32 20.78 -10.15
CA PRO A 210 -8.59 20.86 -8.71
C PRO A 210 -8.44 19.51 -8.00
N TYR A 211 -8.71 18.38 -8.67
CA TYR A 211 -8.54 17.06 -8.06
C TYR A 211 -7.07 16.69 -7.91
N ILE A 212 -6.23 17.01 -8.90
CA ILE A 212 -4.77 16.80 -8.82
C ILE A 212 -4.20 17.62 -7.66
N ARG A 213 -4.54 18.93 -7.59
CA ARG A 213 -4.05 19.82 -6.53
C ARG A 213 -4.48 19.34 -5.14
N LYS A 214 -5.76 18.96 -4.97
CA LYS A 214 -6.26 18.34 -3.73
C LYS A 214 -5.54 17.03 -3.43
N TRP A 215 -5.27 16.20 -4.43
CA TRP A 215 -4.60 14.92 -4.22
C TRP A 215 -3.19 15.12 -3.68
N ILE A 216 -2.42 16.04 -4.28
CA ILE A 216 -1.06 16.41 -3.87
C ILE A 216 -1.06 17.02 -2.46
N ASP A 217 -1.91 18.02 -2.22
CA ASP A 217 -2.02 18.70 -0.92
C ASP A 217 -2.34 17.72 0.22
N ARG A 218 -3.30 16.81 0.01
CA ARG A 218 -3.68 15.82 1.02
C ARG A 218 -2.53 14.87 1.36
N ARG A 219 -1.67 14.53 0.40
CA ARG A 219 -0.53 13.60 0.60
C ARG A 219 0.65 14.31 1.26
N ALA A 220 0.85 15.58 0.92
CA ALA A 220 1.77 16.46 1.65
C ALA A 220 1.35 16.64 3.12
N ARG A 221 0.05 16.83 3.40
CA ARG A 221 -0.42 17.07 4.77
C ARG A 221 -0.57 15.80 5.58
N TRP A 222 -1.10 14.73 4.99
CA TRP A 222 -1.54 13.54 5.73
C TRP A 222 -0.80 12.26 5.36
N GLY A 223 0.14 12.30 4.41
CA GLY A 223 0.71 11.08 3.84
C GLY A 223 -0.33 10.29 3.04
N PHE A 224 -0.04 9.02 2.80
CA PHE A 224 -0.85 8.12 1.99
C PHE A 224 -1.84 7.33 2.85
N SER A 225 -3.08 7.16 2.38
CA SER A 225 -4.01 6.22 3.02
C SER A 225 -3.55 4.79 2.78
N GLU A 226 -3.06 4.51 1.57
CA GLU A 226 -2.38 3.26 1.20
C GLU A 226 -0.92 3.28 1.64
N TRP A 227 -0.65 3.69 2.89
CA TRP A 227 0.70 3.99 3.40
C TRP A 227 1.72 2.93 2.97
N ASP A 228 2.84 3.41 2.48
CA ASP A 228 3.99 2.62 2.01
C ASP A 228 3.65 1.41 1.17
N SER A 229 2.53 1.43 0.43
CA SER A 229 2.18 0.33 -0.44
C SER A 229 3.27 0.13 -1.48
N ASN A 230 4.05 -0.93 -1.32
CA ASN A 230 5.13 -1.24 -2.25
C ASN A 230 4.63 -1.65 -3.65
N VAL A 231 3.32 -1.86 -3.81
CA VAL A 231 2.66 -2.03 -5.10
C VAL A 231 2.16 -0.70 -5.63
N TYR A 232 1.32 0.02 -4.89
CA TYR A 232 0.64 1.20 -5.42
C TYR A 232 1.53 2.44 -5.49
N MET A 233 2.63 2.49 -4.74
CA MET A 233 3.66 3.51 -4.95
C MET A 233 4.23 3.43 -6.38
N ALA A 234 4.39 2.22 -6.93
CA ALA A 234 4.85 2.03 -8.31
C ALA A 234 3.84 2.52 -9.36
N GLU A 235 2.55 2.65 -9.02
CA GLU A 235 1.50 3.17 -9.91
C GLU A 235 1.32 4.69 -9.76
N ASN A 236 1.48 5.23 -8.54
CA ASN A 236 1.41 6.67 -8.28
C ASN A 236 2.57 7.45 -8.92
N LEU A 237 3.79 6.91 -8.85
CA LEU A 237 5.01 7.57 -9.34
C LEU A 237 4.89 8.01 -10.82
N PRO A 238 4.52 7.13 -11.78
CA PRO A 238 4.44 7.51 -13.19
C PRO A 238 3.35 8.57 -13.47
N ALA A 239 2.24 8.59 -12.73
CA ALA A 239 1.19 9.59 -12.88
C ALA A 239 1.67 10.99 -12.51
N ILE A 240 2.27 11.12 -11.31
CA ILE A 240 2.83 12.38 -10.83
C ILE A 240 4.01 12.83 -11.70
N LEU A 241 4.87 11.90 -12.10
CA LEU A 241 6.02 12.23 -12.94
C LEU A 241 5.60 12.76 -14.31
N ALA A 242 4.52 12.22 -14.90
CA ALA A 242 4.00 12.73 -16.16
C ALA A 242 3.57 14.20 -16.05
N LEU A 243 2.97 14.62 -14.92
CA LEU A 243 2.64 16.03 -14.68
C LEU A 243 3.89 16.89 -14.55
N ALA A 244 4.92 16.41 -13.84
CA ALA A 244 6.20 17.12 -13.70
C ALA A 244 6.97 17.23 -15.03
N ASP A 245 6.88 16.22 -15.90
CA ASP A 245 7.52 16.20 -17.21
C ASP A 245 6.79 17.06 -18.25
N TYR A 246 5.45 17.05 -18.25
CA TYR A 246 4.67 17.49 -19.40
C TYR A 246 3.68 18.62 -19.15
N SER A 247 3.39 19.01 -17.91
CA SER A 247 2.48 20.13 -17.65
C SER A 247 3.08 21.46 -18.17
N LEU A 248 2.28 22.21 -18.92
CA LEU A 248 2.62 23.55 -19.39
C LEU A 248 2.39 24.61 -18.30
N ASP A 249 1.64 24.29 -17.23
CA ASP A 249 1.54 25.12 -16.03
C ASP A 249 2.78 24.90 -15.15
N PRO A 250 3.69 25.89 -15.01
CA PRO A 250 4.90 25.73 -14.23
C PRO A 250 4.63 25.46 -12.75
N GLU A 251 3.49 25.90 -12.21
CA GLU A 251 3.12 25.63 -10.83
C GLU A 251 2.70 24.17 -10.65
N MET A 252 1.86 23.64 -11.53
CA MET A 252 1.47 22.22 -11.52
C MET A 252 2.69 21.31 -11.69
N ALA A 253 3.57 21.61 -12.66
CA ALA A 253 4.81 20.84 -12.87
C ALA A 253 5.69 20.83 -11.61
N ARG A 254 5.83 21.99 -10.95
CA ARG A 254 6.59 22.14 -9.70
C ARG A 254 5.95 21.38 -8.54
N LEU A 255 4.64 21.50 -8.33
CA LEU A 255 3.91 20.75 -7.30
C LEU A 255 4.02 19.23 -7.50
N ALA A 256 3.94 18.77 -8.75
CA ALA A 256 4.13 17.37 -9.09
C ALA A 256 5.57 16.91 -8.80
N ALA A 257 6.60 17.70 -9.14
CA ALA A 257 7.98 17.39 -8.78
C ALA A 257 8.19 17.30 -7.26
N MET A 258 7.57 18.21 -6.48
CA MET A 258 7.59 18.17 -5.02
C MET A 258 6.89 16.92 -4.46
N ALA A 259 5.75 16.53 -5.03
CA ALA A 259 5.05 15.31 -4.65
C ALA A 259 5.89 14.06 -4.94
N TYR A 260 6.58 14.03 -6.09
CA TYR A 260 7.50 12.94 -6.44
C TYR A 260 8.69 12.88 -5.47
N ASP A 261 9.28 14.03 -5.10
CA ASP A 261 10.34 14.09 -4.07
C ASP A 261 9.86 13.48 -2.74
N LEU A 262 8.67 13.87 -2.28
CA LEU A 262 8.09 13.36 -1.04
C LEU A 262 7.88 11.84 -1.09
N MET A 263 7.39 11.31 -2.21
CA MET A 263 7.23 9.86 -2.42
C MET A 263 8.56 9.11 -2.43
N LEU A 264 9.61 9.68 -3.04
CA LEU A 264 10.95 9.11 -2.95
C LEU A 264 11.48 9.14 -1.52
N PHE A 265 11.15 10.18 -0.74
CA PHE A 265 11.57 10.26 0.66
C PHE A 265 10.82 9.27 1.56
N ASP A 266 9.53 9.00 1.32
CA ASP A 266 8.80 7.89 1.96
C ASP A 266 9.53 6.55 1.70
N ILE A 267 9.82 6.23 0.43
CA ILE A 267 10.55 5.00 0.06
C ILE A 267 11.95 4.95 0.71
N GLY A 268 12.70 6.05 0.65
CA GLY A 268 14.06 6.13 1.16
C GLY A 268 14.15 6.01 2.69
N SER A 269 13.11 6.46 3.41
CA SER A 269 13.06 6.43 4.87
C SER A 269 12.96 5.02 5.44
N ASP A 270 12.34 4.09 4.70
CA ASP A 270 12.21 2.67 5.08
C ASP A 270 13.03 1.72 4.20
N LEU A 271 13.99 2.26 3.45
CA LEU A 271 14.84 1.46 2.58
C LEU A 271 15.83 0.62 3.41
N TYR A 272 15.85 -0.69 3.21
CA TYR A 272 16.87 -1.57 3.79
C TYR A 272 17.51 -2.44 2.70
N ARG A 273 18.79 -2.19 2.40
CA ARG A 273 19.58 -2.96 1.42
C ARG A 273 18.88 -3.14 0.07
N GLY A 274 18.17 -2.11 -0.38
CA GLY A 274 17.43 -2.10 -1.65
C GLY A 274 15.98 -2.55 -1.58
N MET A 275 15.47 -2.84 -0.38
CA MET A 275 14.11 -3.35 -0.17
C MET A 275 13.27 -2.26 0.50
N TYR A 276 12.05 -2.04 0.02
CA TYR A 276 11.10 -1.14 0.68
C TYR A 276 10.46 -1.91 1.84
N ALA A 277 11.06 -1.82 3.02
CA ALA A 277 10.77 -2.72 4.14
C ALA A 277 9.69 -2.17 5.08
N GLY A 278 9.21 -3.02 5.99
CA GLY A 278 8.39 -2.60 7.12
C GLY A 278 6.92 -2.95 7.00
N SER A 279 6.03 -1.98 7.25
CA SER A 279 4.59 -2.17 7.20
C SER A 279 3.98 -1.53 5.96
N HIS A 280 2.92 -2.13 5.43
CA HIS A 280 2.26 -1.66 4.22
C HIS A 280 0.74 -1.65 4.41
N GLY A 281 0.08 -0.57 3.99
CA GLY A 281 -1.38 -0.46 4.05
C GLY A 281 -2.08 -1.36 3.06
N ARG A 282 -1.48 -1.51 1.88
CA ARG A 282 -1.89 -2.50 0.89
C ARG A 282 -0.67 -3.16 0.27
N THR A 283 -0.68 -4.48 0.25
CA THR A 283 0.33 -5.27 -0.43
C THR A 283 -0.24 -6.66 -0.74
N TYR A 284 0.57 -7.50 -1.36
CA TYR A 284 0.22 -8.87 -1.76
C TYR A 284 1.31 -9.82 -1.30
N THR A 285 0.95 -11.09 -1.08
CA THR A 285 1.85 -12.13 -0.56
C THR A 285 3.22 -12.11 -1.23
N LYS A 286 3.27 -12.13 -2.57
CA LYS A 286 4.51 -12.16 -3.34
C LYS A 286 5.48 -11.01 -3.03
N LYS A 287 4.92 -9.88 -2.59
CA LYS A 287 5.64 -8.64 -2.30
C LYS A 287 6.15 -8.53 -0.86
N ILE A 288 5.73 -9.44 0.02
CA ILE A 288 6.13 -9.44 1.45
C ILE A 288 6.89 -10.70 1.87
N VAL A 289 6.93 -11.74 1.04
CA VAL A 289 7.66 -12.99 1.30
C VAL A 289 9.09 -12.98 0.76
N SER A 290 9.42 -12.02 -0.11
CA SER A 290 10.78 -11.69 -0.54
C SER A 290 10.80 -10.24 -1.00
N GLY A 291 11.85 -9.51 -0.66
CA GLY A 291 12.04 -8.15 -1.17
C GLY A 291 12.50 -8.10 -2.64
N ARG A 292 12.81 -9.25 -3.26
CA ARG A 292 13.23 -9.31 -4.68
C ARG A 292 12.13 -8.97 -5.67
N ASP A 293 10.86 -9.22 -5.32
CA ASP A 293 9.73 -8.93 -6.22
C ASP A 293 9.01 -7.62 -5.88
N ASP A 294 9.63 -6.72 -5.11
CA ASP A 294 9.06 -5.41 -4.82
C ASP A 294 8.76 -4.61 -6.12
N SER A 295 7.60 -3.94 -6.22
CA SER A 295 7.23 -3.24 -7.46
C SER A 295 7.99 -1.93 -7.66
N VAL A 296 8.62 -1.36 -6.62
CA VAL A 296 9.46 -0.14 -6.75
C VAL A 296 10.95 -0.44 -6.91
N ARG A 297 11.37 -1.72 -6.99
CA ARG A 297 12.79 -2.11 -7.10
C ARG A 297 13.57 -1.45 -8.24
N GLY A 298 12.93 -1.21 -9.38
CA GLY A 298 13.55 -0.52 -10.51
C GLY A 298 13.78 0.97 -10.28
N VAL A 299 12.91 1.62 -9.49
CA VAL A 299 13.12 3.01 -9.03
C VAL A 299 14.21 3.05 -7.97
N ILE A 300 14.20 2.08 -7.04
CA ILE A 300 15.23 1.96 -6.01
C ILE A 300 16.63 1.84 -6.63
N TYR A 301 16.77 1.03 -7.68
CA TYR A 301 18.01 0.93 -8.45
C TYR A 301 18.41 2.28 -9.04
N GLN A 302 17.53 2.95 -9.76
CA GLN A 302 17.89 4.22 -10.40
C GLN A 302 18.28 5.30 -9.39
N VAL A 303 17.51 5.47 -8.31
CA VAL A 303 17.73 6.54 -7.32
C VAL A 303 18.91 6.21 -6.40
N TRP A 304 18.93 5.04 -5.76
CA TRP A 304 19.91 4.71 -4.72
C TRP A 304 20.94 3.66 -5.14
N GLY A 305 20.80 3.00 -6.29
CA GLY A 305 21.80 2.05 -6.80
C GLY A 305 21.77 0.66 -6.18
N TYR A 306 20.76 0.33 -5.40
CA TYR A 306 20.57 -1.03 -4.89
C TYR A 306 19.84 -1.92 -5.90
N GLY A 307 20.08 -3.23 -5.87
CA GLY A 307 19.52 -4.17 -6.83
C GLY A 307 20.14 -4.04 -8.21
N TYR A 308 19.31 -4.06 -9.24
CA TYR A 308 19.72 -4.08 -10.65
C TYR A 308 18.68 -3.38 -11.54
N PRO A 309 19.04 -2.96 -12.77
CA PRO A 309 18.10 -2.34 -13.68
C PRO A 309 16.92 -3.28 -13.94
N THR A 310 15.74 -2.88 -13.49
CA THR A 310 14.49 -3.63 -13.69
C THR A 310 13.47 -2.70 -14.34
N PRO A 311 13.14 -2.90 -15.62
CA PRO A 311 12.04 -2.19 -16.27
C PRO A 311 10.70 -2.49 -15.59
N GLY A 312 9.80 -1.52 -15.65
CA GLY A 312 8.50 -1.51 -15.00
C GLY A 312 7.86 -0.14 -15.18
N MET A 313 6.57 0.03 -14.90
CA MET A 313 5.88 1.28 -15.23
C MET A 313 6.58 2.52 -14.62
N SER A 314 6.86 2.49 -13.32
CA SER A 314 7.53 3.58 -12.60
C SER A 314 9.00 3.77 -13.00
N SER A 315 9.77 2.69 -13.09
CA SER A 315 11.19 2.75 -13.41
C SER A 315 11.44 3.19 -14.85
N THR A 316 10.66 2.69 -15.80
CA THR A 316 10.72 3.12 -17.21
C THR A 316 10.29 4.58 -17.34
N ALA A 317 9.24 5.03 -16.64
CA ALA A 317 8.85 6.43 -16.64
C ALA A 317 9.95 7.36 -16.10
N LEU A 318 10.58 7.01 -14.97
CA LEU A 318 11.70 7.76 -14.39
C LEU A 318 12.90 7.81 -15.33
N ALA A 319 13.25 6.68 -15.94
CA ALA A 319 14.36 6.58 -16.88
C ALA A 319 14.15 7.49 -18.10
N MET A 320 12.92 7.62 -18.56
CA MET A 320 12.56 8.47 -19.69
C MET A 320 12.39 9.96 -19.34
N SER A 321 12.31 10.33 -18.05
CA SER A 321 12.11 11.73 -17.66
C SER A 321 13.27 12.62 -18.10
N ARG A 322 12.92 13.76 -18.70
CA ARG A 322 13.87 14.74 -19.23
C ARG A 322 14.12 15.90 -18.26
N SER A 323 13.15 16.22 -17.41
CA SER A 323 13.20 17.40 -16.52
C SER A 323 13.44 17.02 -15.06
N TYR A 324 12.92 15.89 -14.59
CA TYR A 324 13.01 15.54 -13.18
C TYR A 324 14.32 14.82 -12.84
N ARG A 325 14.94 15.23 -11.74
CA ARG A 325 16.08 14.54 -11.10
C ARG A 325 15.85 14.45 -9.59
N PRO A 326 16.13 13.28 -8.97
CA PRO A 326 16.04 13.14 -7.52
C PRO A 326 17.02 14.11 -6.83
N PRO A 327 16.57 14.90 -5.85
CA PRO A 327 17.44 15.77 -5.05
C PRO A 327 18.53 14.99 -4.31
N GLN A 328 19.75 15.52 -4.22
CA GLN A 328 20.87 14.81 -3.62
C GLN A 328 20.65 14.53 -2.12
N ALA A 329 19.91 15.40 -1.42
CA ALA A 329 19.49 15.18 -0.03
C ALA A 329 18.71 13.86 0.16
N ILE A 330 17.80 13.52 -0.76
CA ILE A 330 17.02 12.27 -0.72
C ILE A 330 17.90 11.07 -1.05
N VAL A 331 18.78 11.21 -2.05
CA VAL A 331 19.74 10.17 -2.42
C VAL A 331 20.66 9.84 -1.25
N ASN A 332 21.22 10.86 -0.59
CA ASN A 332 22.09 10.72 0.57
C ASN A 332 21.35 10.08 1.75
N ALA A 333 20.14 10.55 2.08
CA ALA A 333 19.34 10.02 3.18
C ALA A 333 19.06 8.51 3.03
N GLY A 334 18.64 8.08 1.84
CA GLY A 334 18.32 6.67 1.57
C GLY A 334 19.55 5.74 1.48
N ARG A 335 20.71 6.26 1.07
CA ARG A 335 21.99 5.50 1.00
C ARG A 335 22.71 5.38 2.33
N ALA A 336 22.46 6.30 3.25
CA ALA A 336 23.24 6.40 4.47
C ALA A 336 23.01 5.20 5.39
N LEU A 337 24.10 4.51 5.67
CA LEU A 337 24.16 3.36 6.57
C LEU A 337 24.60 3.86 7.96
N GLN A 338 23.65 4.05 8.86
CA GLN A 338 23.92 4.43 10.25
C GLN A 338 24.05 3.19 11.13
N GLU A 339 24.79 3.28 12.24
CA GLU A 339 24.86 2.22 13.26
C GLU A 339 23.47 1.87 13.81
N GLU A 340 22.68 2.91 14.11
CA GLU A 340 21.26 2.83 14.43
C GLU A 340 20.53 3.95 13.68
N TYR A 341 19.43 3.62 13.02
CA TYR A 341 18.52 4.57 12.40
C TYR A 341 17.10 4.28 12.87
N LEU A 342 16.41 5.31 13.36
CA LEU A 342 15.03 5.24 13.81
C LEU A 342 14.21 6.26 13.03
N THR A 343 13.12 5.80 12.42
CA THR A 343 12.10 6.66 11.81
C THR A 343 10.77 6.43 12.49
N ARG A 344 10.03 7.51 12.75
CA ARG A 344 8.62 7.48 13.15
C ARG A 344 7.82 8.30 12.17
N GLU A 345 6.72 7.74 11.68
CA GLU A 345 5.95 8.34 10.60
C GLU A 345 4.46 8.21 10.86
N ARG A 346 3.69 9.17 10.33
CA ARG A 346 2.23 9.20 10.44
C ARG A 346 1.62 9.42 9.06
N HIS A 347 0.71 8.52 8.70
CA HIS A 347 0.02 8.52 7.42
C HIS A 347 -1.49 8.33 7.61
N GLY A 348 -2.28 8.88 6.69
CA GLY A 348 -3.73 8.82 6.70
C GLY A 348 -4.37 9.65 7.81
N ILE A 349 -5.70 9.63 7.84
CA ILE A 349 -6.54 10.29 8.86
C ILE A 349 -7.56 9.29 9.42
N ARG A 350 -8.19 9.63 10.55
CA ARG A 350 -9.25 8.80 11.12
C ARG A 350 -10.62 9.29 10.64
N LEU A 351 -11.54 8.36 10.38
CA LEU A 351 -12.92 8.70 10.00
C LEU A 351 -13.73 9.44 11.08
N GLN A 352 -13.27 9.41 12.33
CA GLN A 352 -13.88 10.19 13.40
C GLN A 352 -13.44 11.67 13.39
N ASP A 353 -12.40 12.00 12.62
CA ASP A 353 -11.76 13.32 12.60
C ASP A 353 -12.09 14.13 11.32
N LEU A 354 -13.02 13.64 10.47
CA LEU A 354 -13.31 14.24 9.16
C LEU A 354 -13.58 15.74 9.23
N THR A 355 -14.42 16.18 10.18
CA THR A 355 -14.75 17.60 10.34
C THR A 355 -13.53 18.45 10.73
N MET A 356 -12.59 17.91 11.51
CA MET A 356 -11.35 18.61 11.85
C MET A 356 -10.44 18.80 10.63
N HIS A 357 -10.59 17.93 9.61
CA HIS A 357 -9.88 18.02 8.34
C HIS A 357 -10.68 18.73 7.25
N GLY A 358 -11.85 19.29 7.56
CA GLY A 358 -12.70 19.99 6.61
C GLY A 358 -13.37 19.08 5.58
N LEU A 359 -13.53 17.80 5.88
CA LEU A 359 -14.15 16.81 4.99
C LEU A 359 -15.62 16.57 5.37
N ASP A 360 -16.51 16.59 4.38
CA ASP A 360 -17.92 16.25 4.54
C ASP A 360 -18.31 15.12 3.58
N PRO A 361 -18.68 13.92 4.06
CA PRO A 361 -19.15 12.81 3.21
C PRO A 361 -20.34 13.16 2.29
N LYS A 362 -21.06 14.26 2.54
CA LYS A 362 -22.12 14.77 1.64
C LYS A 362 -21.56 15.41 0.37
N ASN A 363 -20.35 15.94 0.43
CA ASN A 363 -19.66 16.51 -0.72
C ASN A 363 -19.16 15.35 -1.61
N PRO A 364 -19.57 15.26 -2.89
CA PRO A 364 -19.11 14.20 -3.78
C PRO A 364 -17.58 14.07 -3.89
N ASP A 365 -16.85 15.18 -3.89
CA ASP A 365 -15.38 15.17 -3.99
C ASP A 365 -14.73 14.55 -2.75
N ASP A 366 -15.27 14.86 -1.57
CA ASP A 366 -14.79 14.30 -0.31
C ASP A 366 -15.23 12.84 -0.18
N LEU A 367 -16.41 12.49 -0.67
CA LEU A 367 -16.87 11.10 -0.71
C LEU A 367 -15.92 10.21 -1.52
N VAL A 368 -15.47 10.66 -2.70
CA VAL A 368 -14.51 9.87 -3.50
C VAL A 368 -13.15 9.79 -2.81
N PHE A 369 -12.72 10.82 -2.08
CA PHE A 369 -11.53 10.72 -1.23
C PHE A 369 -11.71 9.66 -0.12
N LEU A 370 -12.87 9.61 0.54
CA LEU A 370 -13.18 8.59 1.55
C LEU A 370 -13.27 7.19 0.95
N TRP A 371 -13.69 7.05 -0.30
CA TRP A 371 -13.56 5.80 -1.06
C TRP A 371 -12.10 5.45 -1.36
N GLY A 372 -11.22 6.44 -1.51
CA GLY A 372 -9.77 6.25 -1.55
C GLY A 372 -9.20 5.63 -0.26
N MET A 373 -9.80 5.96 0.88
CA MET A 373 -9.54 5.29 2.18
C MET A 373 -10.28 3.94 2.30
N SER A 374 -10.95 3.48 1.24
CA SER A 374 -11.81 2.29 1.23
C SER A 374 -12.94 2.30 2.26
N ALA A 375 -13.42 3.49 2.67
CA ALA A 375 -14.43 3.67 3.71
C ALA A 375 -15.88 3.48 3.20
N PHE A 376 -16.13 2.55 2.27
CA PHE A 376 -17.41 2.44 1.55
C PHE A 376 -18.63 2.23 2.46
N THR A 377 -18.50 1.30 3.43
CA THR A 377 -19.58 0.80 4.28
C THR A 377 -19.50 1.26 5.72
N GLN A 378 -18.54 2.14 6.02
CA GLN A 378 -18.38 2.73 7.33
C GLN A 378 -19.59 3.60 7.67
N HIS A 379 -20.02 3.59 8.92
CA HIS A 379 -21.27 4.23 9.32
C HIS A 379 -21.31 5.75 9.05
N GLN A 380 -20.16 6.42 9.00
CA GLN A 380 -20.06 7.83 8.61
C GLN A 380 -20.29 8.09 7.12
N VAL A 381 -20.12 7.06 6.27
CA VAL A 381 -19.98 7.20 4.81
C VAL A 381 -21.08 6.45 4.05
N VAL A 382 -21.53 5.30 4.56
CA VAL A 382 -22.40 4.34 3.85
C VAL A 382 -23.66 4.94 3.24
N ALA A 383 -24.34 5.84 3.94
CA ALA A 383 -25.55 6.49 3.40
C ALA A 383 -25.22 7.34 2.16
N HIS A 384 -24.07 8.00 2.15
CA HIS A 384 -23.59 8.80 1.03
C HIS A 384 -23.06 7.93 -0.11
N THR A 385 -22.40 6.81 0.21
CA THR A 385 -22.03 5.79 -0.78
C THR A 385 -23.24 5.28 -1.54
N LEU A 386 -24.30 4.88 -0.84
CA LEU A 386 -25.53 4.40 -1.47
C LEU A 386 -26.19 5.48 -2.34
N ALA A 387 -26.24 6.73 -1.85
CA ALA A 387 -26.76 7.86 -2.63
C ALA A 387 -25.95 8.07 -3.94
N ALA A 388 -24.63 8.00 -3.86
CA ALA A 388 -23.75 8.11 -5.02
C ALA A 388 -23.93 6.95 -6.00
N PHE A 389 -24.10 5.71 -5.52
CA PHE A 389 -24.35 4.56 -6.37
C PHE A 389 -25.64 4.69 -7.18
N HIS A 390 -26.69 5.28 -6.61
CA HIS A 390 -27.90 5.60 -7.35
C HIS A 390 -27.70 6.77 -8.32
N LYS A 391 -27.00 7.83 -7.90
CA LYS A 391 -26.75 9.03 -8.72
C LYS A 391 -25.90 8.73 -9.95
N TRP A 392 -24.90 7.86 -9.81
CA TRP A 392 -23.93 7.51 -10.85
C TRP A 392 -24.17 6.12 -11.47
N ASP A 393 -25.32 5.50 -11.21
CA ASP A 393 -25.72 4.18 -11.73
C ASP A 393 -24.68 3.05 -11.50
N LEU A 394 -23.91 3.15 -10.40
CA LEU A 394 -22.82 2.23 -10.10
C LEU A 394 -23.29 0.82 -9.71
N TRP A 395 -24.58 0.61 -9.45
CA TRP A 395 -25.12 -0.73 -9.13
C TRP A 395 -25.01 -1.76 -10.27
N LYS A 396 -24.67 -1.31 -11.48
CA LYS A 396 -24.38 -2.12 -12.66
C LYS A 396 -22.88 -2.38 -12.84
N HIS A 397 -22.03 -1.72 -12.06
CA HIS A 397 -20.58 -1.86 -12.15
C HIS A 397 -20.16 -3.25 -11.63
N PRO A 398 -19.24 -3.97 -12.31
CA PRO A 398 -18.80 -5.32 -11.91
C PRO A 398 -18.29 -5.44 -10.47
N PHE A 399 -17.79 -4.34 -9.91
CA PHE A 399 -17.38 -4.28 -8.49
C PHE A 399 -18.53 -4.57 -7.50
N VAL A 400 -19.78 -4.22 -7.86
CA VAL A 400 -20.95 -4.28 -6.96
C VAL A 400 -22.19 -4.93 -7.59
N ASP A 401 -22.13 -5.36 -8.84
CA ASP A 401 -23.27 -5.92 -9.57
C ASP A 401 -23.81 -7.20 -8.92
N SER A 402 -22.92 -8.00 -8.35
CA SER A 402 -23.15 -9.24 -7.61
C SER A 402 -23.72 -9.04 -6.20
N ALA A 403 -23.86 -7.78 -5.75
CA ALA A 403 -24.52 -7.48 -4.49
C ALA A 403 -25.98 -7.98 -4.49
N PRO A 404 -26.44 -8.66 -3.41
CA PRO A 404 -27.82 -9.10 -3.28
C PRO A 404 -28.83 -7.99 -3.56
N LYS A 405 -29.97 -8.33 -4.19
CA LYS A 405 -31.01 -7.35 -4.58
C LYS A 405 -31.51 -6.54 -3.39
N GLU A 406 -31.53 -7.16 -2.21
CA GLU A 406 -31.92 -6.56 -0.94
C GLU A 406 -31.00 -5.41 -0.53
N ILE A 407 -29.70 -5.50 -0.81
CA ILE A 407 -28.73 -4.42 -0.53
C ILE A 407 -29.05 -3.20 -1.41
N LYS A 408 -29.43 -3.43 -2.67
CA LYS A 408 -29.79 -2.35 -3.62
C LYS A 408 -31.07 -1.61 -3.24
N LEU A 409 -31.87 -2.17 -2.31
CA LEU A 409 -33.09 -1.57 -1.77
C LEU A 409 -32.88 -0.84 -0.43
N ILE A 410 -31.67 -0.88 0.13
CA ILE A 410 -31.35 -0.20 1.39
C ILE A 410 -31.42 1.31 1.17
N PRO A 411 -32.21 2.06 1.97
CA PRO A 411 -32.35 3.50 1.77
C PRO A 411 -31.06 4.24 2.16
N ALA A 412 -30.67 5.21 1.34
CA ALA A 412 -29.55 6.12 1.59
C ALA A 412 -29.92 7.20 2.63
N ASN A 413 -30.09 6.80 3.91
CA ASN A 413 -30.55 7.70 4.96
C ASN A 413 -29.86 7.45 6.32
N GLY A 414 -30.19 8.31 7.30
CA GLY A 414 -29.61 8.23 8.65
C GLY A 414 -29.92 6.96 9.42
N LEU A 415 -30.98 6.22 9.08
CA LEU A 415 -31.27 4.92 9.71
C LEU A 415 -30.24 3.87 9.28
N THR A 416 -29.88 3.83 8.01
CA THR A 416 -28.80 2.96 7.50
C THR A 416 -27.46 3.29 8.17
N ALA A 417 -27.12 4.58 8.25
CA ALA A 417 -25.94 5.04 8.99
C ALA A 417 -25.98 4.65 10.48
N PHE A 418 -27.16 4.65 11.11
CA PHE A 418 -27.31 4.25 12.50
C PHE A 418 -27.14 2.74 12.70
N ILE A 419 -27.78 1.90 11.87
CA ILE A 419 -27.71 0.44 11.99
C ILE A 419 -26.29 -0.07 11.75
N THR A 420 -25.59 0.50 10.76
CA THR A 420 -24.19 0.13 10.43
C THR A 420 -23.18 0.42 11.53
N ARG A 421 -23.54 1.19 12.57
CA ARG A 421 -22.69 1.35 13.78
C ARG A 421 -22.55 0.06 14.59
N PHE A 422 -23.51 -0.86 14.45
CA PHE A 422 -23.62 -2.05 15.29
C PHE A 422 -23.35 -3.35 14.51
N ILE A 423 -23.09 -3.27 13.21
CA ILE A 423 -22.77 -4.42 12.36
C ILE A 423 -21.44 -4.17 11.65
N THR A 424 -20.66 -5.23 11.48
CA THR A 424 -19.46 -5.22 10.64
C THR A 424 -19.76 -5.99 9.37
N ILE A 425 -19.44 -5.40 8.22
CA ILE A 425 -19.70 -5.97 6.89
C ILE A 425 -18.36 -6.37 6.28
N GLU A 426 -18.33 -7.43 5.47
CA GLU A 426 -17.09 -7.95 4.87
C GLU A 426 -16.29 -6.88 4.10
N SER A 427 -16.94 -5.89 3.49
CA SER A 427 -16.27 -4.77 2.81
C SER A 427 -15.52 -3.81 3.75
N ASP A 428 -15.83 -3.81 5.04
CA ASP A 428 -15.14 -2.97 6.03
C ASP A 428 -13.66 -3.35 6.18
N ARG A 429 -13.27 -4.57 5.75
CA ARG A 429 -11.88 -5.06 5.77
C ARG A 429 -10.89 -4.16 5.08
N ALA A 430 -11.34 -3.48 4.02
CA ALA A 430 -10.49 -2.68 3.18
C ALA A 430 -10.16 -1.31 3.79
N LEU A 431 -10.82 -0.91 4.89
CA LEU A 431 -10.63 0.42 5.49
C LEU A 431 -9.16 0.72 5.79
N LEU A 432 -8.71 1.88 5.32
CA LEU A 432 -7.39 2.45 5.56
C LEU A 432 -7.52 3.69 6.44
N SER A 433 -7.45 3.49 7.76
CA SER A 433 -7.42 4.59 8.73
C SER A 433 -5.98 5.10 8.94
N GLU A 434 -5.84 6.20 9.68
CA GLU A 434 -4.55 6.69 10.20
C GLU A 434 -3.68 5.57 10.79
N VAL A 435 -2.41 5.58 10.41
CA VAL A 435 -1.35 4.73 10.95
C VAL A 435 -0.24 5.59 11.57
N ASN A 436 0.33 5.10 12.65
CA ASN A 436 1.58 5.59 13.21
C ASN A 436 2.57 4.42 13.15
N LYS A 437 3.69 4.59 12.45
CA LYS A 437 4.65 3.50 12.21
C LYS A 437 6.03 3.84 12.76
N ILE A 438 6.79 2.79 13.03
CA ILE A 438 8.21 2.87 13.40
C ILE A 438 9.00 1.97 12.46
N GLY A 439 10.13 2.47 11.96
CA GLY A 439 11.18 1.70 11.33
C GLY A 439 12.47 1.81 12.14
N TYR A 440 13.11 0.68 12.43
CA TYR A 440 14.40 0.62 13.13
C TYR A 440 15.39 -0.18 12.29
N ARG A 441 16.44 0.49 11.82
CA ARG A 441 17.42 -0.02 10.87
C ARG A 441 18.82 0.00 11.48
N THR A 442 19.55 -1.08 11.25
CA THR A 442 20.98 -1.21 11.50
C THR A 442 21.66 -1.70 10.22
N PRO A 443 22.99 -1.81 10.17
CA PRO A 443 23.68 -2.46 9.06
C PRO A 443 23.26 -3.92 8.80
N ASP A 444 22.73 -4.62 9.82
CA ASP A 444 22.49 -6.08 9.76
C ASP A 444 21.02 -6.47 9.71
N TYR A 445 20.11 -5.55 10.05
CA TYR A 445 18.69 -5.81 10.01
C TYR A 445 17.83 -4.54 9.96
N PHE A 446 16.57 -4.72 9.59
CA PHE A 446 15.49 -3.77 9.72
C PHE A 446 14.31 -4.41 10.47
N LEU A 447 13.68 -3.66 11.38
CA LEU A 447 12.41 -4.00 12.02
C LEU A 447 11.44 -2.84 11.86
N GLY A 448 10.31 -3.07 11.19
CA GLY A 448 9.28 -2.05 11.00
C GLY A 448 7.90 -2.54 11.39
N SER A 449 7.06 -1.62 11.90
CA SER A 449 5.68 -1.94 12.26
C SER A 449 4.72 -0.75 12.25
N ALA A 450 3.45 -1.03 11.96
CA ALA A 450 2.31 -0.18 12.22
C ALA A 450 1.84 -0.38 13.67
N LEU A 451 1.91 0.67 14.49
CA LEU A 451 1.63 0.60 15.91
C LEU A 451 0.14 0.73 16.20
N ASP A 452 -0.37 -0.16 17.06
CA ASP A 452 -1.75 -0.13 17.58
C ASP A 452 -2.82 0.08 16.49
N TYR A 453 -2.56 -0.45 15.29
CA TYR A 453 -3.38 -0.23 14.09
C TYR A 453 -4.64 -1.09 14.11
N MET A 454 -5.77 -0.45 14.43
CA MET A 454 -7.12 -1.05 14.48
C MET A 454 -7.16 -2.48 15.11
N PRO A 455 -6.74 -2.66 16.38
CA PRO A 455 -6.55 -3.99 16.95
C PRO A 455 -7.85 -4.83 16.95
N GLY A 456 -7.78 -6.02 16.34
CA GLY A 456 -8.88 -6.97 16.29
C GLY A 456 -9.92 -6.68 15.22
N TYR A 457 -9.75 -5.58 14.48
CA TYR A 457 -10.55 -5.27 13.31
C TYR A 457 -10.31 -6.31 12.22
N ILE A 458 -11.27 -6.42 11.32
CA ILE A 458 -11.15 -7.32 10.17
C ILE A 458 -10.17 -6.73 9.17
N GLY A 459 -9.18 -7.51 8.75
CA GLY A 459 -8.13 -7.04 7.84
C GLY A 459 -8.36 -7.47 6.40
N ASN A 460 -7.58 -6.86 5.51
CA ASN A 460 -7.51 -7.16 4.08
C ASN A 460 -6.04 -7.32 3.63
N GLN A 461 -5.54 -6.40 2.81
CA GLN A 461 -4.19 -6.39 2.23
C GLN A 461 -3.13 -5.80 3.16
N HIS A 462 -3.46 -5.51 4.42
CA HIS A 462 -2.54 -4.92 5.38
C HIS A 462 -1.37 -5.87 5.68
N HIS A 463 -0.17 -5.31 5.76
CA HIS A 463 1.02 -5.96 6.30
C HIS A 463 1.50 -5.16 7.50
N ILE A 464 1.33 -5.70 8.72
CA ILE A 464 1.40 -4.87 9.93
C ILE A 464 2.83 -4.71 10.45
N TRP A 465 3.69 -5.72 10.31
CA TRP A 465 5.07 -5.63 10.75
C TRP A 465 5.95 -6.64 10.02
N GLN A 466 7.25 -6.34 9.97
CA GLN A 466 8.25 -7.19 9.33
C GLN A 466 9.61 -7.00 9.99
N ALA A 467 10.32 -8.10 10.21
CA ALA A 467 11.76 -8.13 10.40
C ALA A 467 12.44 -8.60 9.12
N MET A 468 13.53 -7.94 8.72
CA MET A 468 14.29 -8.27 7.52
C MET A 468 15.79 -8.21 7.80
N LEU A 469 16.51 -9.28 7.50
CA LEU A 469 17.97 -9.37 7.63
C LEU A 469 18.66 -9.42 6.26
N SER A 470 17.93 -9.85 5.23
CA SER A 470 18.35 -9.86 3.83
C SER A 470 17.09 -9.89 2.94
N PRO A 471 17.20 -9.75 1.61
CA PRO A 471 16.04 -9.81 0.71
C PRO A 471 15.11 -11.02 0.91
N ASP A 472 15.66 -12.17 1.32
CA ASP A 472 14.89 -13.39 1.55
C ASP A 472 14.72 -13.75 3.03
N ALA A 473 15.58 -13.21 3.90
CA ALA A 473 15.55 -13.48 5.34
C ALA A 473 14.54 -12.55 6.02
N VAL A 474 13.27 -12.86 5.80
CA VAL A 474 12.10 -12.08 6.24
C VAL A 474 11.32 -12.84 7.30
N VAL A 475 10.89 -12.17 8.36
CA VAL A 475 10.03 -12.73 9.42
C VAL A 475 8.88 -11.80 9.73
N PHE A 476 7.65 -12.33 9.72
CA PHE A 476 6.46 -11.63 10.19
C PHE A 476 5.41 -12.64 10.65
N THR A 477 4.37 -12.17 11.33
CA THR A 477 3.23 -13.01 11.74
C THR A 477 1.91 -12.49 11.19
N SER A 478 0.98 -13.40 10.93
CA SER A 478 -0.35 -13.09 10.40
C SER A 478 -1.44 -14.00 11.00
N HIS A 479 -2.69 -13.57 10.83
CA HIS A 479 -3.85 -14.45 10.99
C HIS A 479 -4.41 -14.69 9.58
N PRO A 480 -4.31 -15.91 9.02
CA PRO A 480 -4.57 -16.15 7.61
C PRO A 480 -6.00 -15.80 7.20
N GLY A 481 -6.16 -15.30 5.97
CA GLY A 481 -7.43 -14.95 5.34
C GLY A 481 -8.10 -16.06 4.56
N SER A 482 -7.30 -16.75 3.75
CA SER A 482 -7.76 -17.72 2.75
C SER A 482 -6.64 -18.73 2.50
N PRO A 483 -6.92 -20.00 2.12
CA PRO A 483 -5.86 -20.98 1.82
C PRO A 483 -5.01 -20.65 0.58
N VAL A 484 -5.37 -19.64 -0.20
CA VAL A 484 -4.63 -19.24 -1.41
C VAL A 484 -3.63 -18.11 -1.11
N ASP A 485 -2.45 -18.19 -1.71
CA ASP A 485 -1.41 -17.16 -1.58
C ASP A 485 -1.70 -15.94 -2.47
N GLU A 486 -2.36 -16.15 -3.60
CA GLU A 486 -2.69 -15.12 -4.60
C GLU A 486 -4.11 -15.31 -5.14
N GLY A 487 -4.66 -14.25 -5.72
CA GLY A 487 -5.96 -14.22 -6.39
C GLY A 487 -6.74 -12.94 -6.08
N ASP A 488 -7.84 -12.76 -6.79
CA ASP A 488 -8.69 -11.55 -6.72
C ASP A 488 -9.38 -11.35 -5.35
N ARG A 489 -9.26 -12.34 -4.45
CA ARG A 489 -9.91 -12.34 -3.14
C ARG A 489 -8.88 -12.24 -2.02
N THR A 490 -8.82 -11.07 -1.41
CA THR A 490 -8.03 -10.77 -0.21
C THR A 490 -8.92 -10.79 1.04
N PRO A 491 -8.37 -11.03 2.26
CA PRO A 491 -6.99 -11.37 2.56
C PRO A 491 -6.57 -12.77 2.07
N THR A 492 -5.35 -12.87 1.57
CA THR A 492 -4.69 -14.14 1.18
C THR A 492 -4.21 -14.91 2.42
N TYR A 493 -3.50 -16.02 2.22
CA TYR A 493 -2.96 -16.83 3.31
C TYR A 493 -1.98 -16.07 4.21
N TRP A 494 -1.07 -15.31 3.61
CA TRP A 494 -0.08 -14.50 4.32
C TRP A 494 -0.56 -13.07 4.62
N GLY A 495 -1.81 -12.74 4.24
CA GLY A 495 -2.48 -11.50 4.63
C GLY A 495 -3.12 -11.58 6.02
N HIS A 496 -3.79 -10.51 6.44
CA HIS A 496 -4.44 -10.45 7.75
C HIS A 496 -5.96 -10.55 7.68
N ASN A 497 -6.54 -11.60 8.25
CA ASN A 497 -7.97 -11.72 8.48
C ASN A 497 -8.46 -10.97 9.72
N ARG A 498 -7.63 -10.92 10.76
CA ARG A 498 -7.81 -10.07 11.95
C ARG A 498 -6.48 -9.39 12.26
N LEU A 499 -6.55 -8.09 12.56
CA LEU A 499 -5.37 -7.28 12.83
C LEU A 499 -4.87 -7.51 14.27
N PRO A 500 -3.56 -7.70 14.50
CA PRO A 500 -2.98 -7.73 15.84
C PRO A 500 -2.94 -6.34 16.47
N ARG A 501 -2.75 -6.29 17.78
CA ARG A 501 -2.23 -5.10 18.45
C ARG A 501 -0.70 -5.16 18.46
N VAL A 502 -0.03 -4.18 17.87
CA VAL A 502 1.45 -4.18 17.78
C VAL A 502 2.04 -2.97 18.51
N ALA A 503 3.14 -3.22 19.22
CA ALA A 503 4.02 -2.19 19.76
C ALA A 503 5.47 -2.55 19.44
N GLN A 504 6.31 -1.55 19.20
CA GLN A 504 7.73 -1.70 18.92
C GLN A 504 8.53 -0.63 19.65
N HIS A 505 9.67 -1.03 20.22
CA HIS A 505 10.71 -0.12 20.67
C HIS A 505 12.05 -0.61 20.15
N LYS A 506 12.68 0.20 19.28
CA LYS A 506 13.92 -0.18 18.58
C LYS A 506 13.82 -1.58 17.95
N ASN A 507 14.64 -2.52 18.43
CA ASN A 507 14.82 -3.89 17.97
C ASN A 507 13.86 -4.91 18.60
N VAL A 508 12.92 -4.48 19.47
CA VAL A 508 11.94 -5.38 20.09
C VAL A 508 10.52 -4.99 19.70
N LEU A 509 9.75 -5.99 19.27
CA LEU A 509 8.36 -5.87 18.87
C LEU A 509 7.50 -6.90 19.59
N VAL A 510 6.30 -6.50 20.00
CA VAL A 510 5.27 -7.38 20.57
C VAL A 510 4.00 -7.29 19.71
N ALA A 511 3.55 -8.41 19.17
CA ALA A 511 2.29 -8.55 18.44
C ALA A 511 1.30 -9.42 19.22
N VAL A 512 0.17 -8.84 19.62
CA VAL A 512 -0.87 -9.50 20.42
C VAL A 512 -2.09 -9.78 19.54
N TYR A 513 -2.40 -11.05 19.34
CA TYR A 513 -3.57 -11.50 18.58
C TYR A 513 -4.70 -11.91 19.52
N ASN A 514 -5.88 -11.32 19.30
CA ASN A 514 -7.12 -11.67 19.98
C ASN A 514 -8.18 -12.00 18.93
N LEU A 515 -8.17 -13.24 18.44
CA LEU A 515 -9.02 -13.72 17.37
C LEU A 515 -10.42 -13.99 17.92
N LYS A 516 -11.23 -12.93 17.97
CA LYS A 516 -12.66 -13.07 18.24
C LYS A 516 -13.37 -13.54 16.97
N ASN A 517 -14.19 -14.57 17.11
CA ASN A 517 -15.15 -14.93 16.07
C ASN A 517 -16.34 -13.96 16.13
N THR A 518 -16.07 -12.69 15.83
CA THR A 518 -17.11 -11.66 15.70
C THR A 518 -17.95 -11.98 14.47
N THR A 519 -19.25 -11.86 14.64
CA THR A 519 -20.21 -11.96 13.55
C THR A 519 -19.95 -10.86 12.52
N VAL A 520 -19.39 -11.22 11.37
CA VAL A 520 -19.17 -10.31 10.25
C VAL A 520 -20.07 -10.76 9.11
N LEU A 521 -20.89 -9.83 8.62
CA LEU A 521 -21.82 -10.11 7.55
C LEU A 521 -21.08 -10.39 6.26
N GLY A 522 -21.22 -11.62 5.75
CA GLY A 522 -20.57 -12.09 4.52
C GLY A 522 -19.21 -12.75 4.75
N GLN A 523 -18.81 -12.96 6.01
CA GLN A 523 -17.57 -13.66 6.33
C GLN A 523 -17.60 -15.09 5.82
N ARG A 524 -16.50 -15.51 5.21
CA ARG A 524 -16.38 -16.85 4.58
C ARG A 524 -15.55 -17.81 5.41
N ASN A 525 -14.34 -17.39 5.81
CA ASN A 525 -13.36 -18.23 6.50
C ASN A 525 -12.89 -17.60 7.82
N PHE A 526 -12.52 -18.44 8.78
CA PHE A 526 -11.92 -18.05 10.04
C PHE A 526 -11.00 -19.17 10.51
N HIS A 527 -9.84 -18.83 11.08
CA HIS A 527 -8.84 -19.81 11.50
C HIS A 527 -8.54 -19.70 12.99
N ASP A 528 -8.38 -20.84 13.65
CA ASP A 528 -8.06 -20.93 15.09
C ASP A 528 -6.56 -20.99 15.36
N TYR A 529 -5.79 -20.25 14.58
CA TYR A 529 -4.34 -20.17 14.73
C TYR A 529 -3.82 -18.86 14.14
N THR A 530 -2.61 -18.50 14.56
CA THR A 530 -1.76 -17.54 13.89
C THR A 530 -0.51 -18.27 13.41
N HIS A 531 0.22 -17.69 12.48
CA HIS A 531 1.47 -18.27 12.00
C HIS A 531 2.51 -17.20 11.78
N ALA A 532 3.76 -17.63 11.63
CA ALA A 532 4.86 -16.81 11.18
C ALA A 532 5.35 -17.30 9.81
N PHE A 533 5.62 -16.35 8.92
CA PHE A 533 6.49 -16.59 7.77
C PHE A 533 7.92 -16.56 8.28
N PHE A 534 8.63 -17.68 8.17
CA PHE A 534 10.00 -17.86 8.67
C PHE A 534 10.75 -18.84 7.77
N PRO A 535 11.26 -18.40 6.61
CA PRO A 535 11.87 -19.26 5.60
C PRO A 535 13.22 -19.81 6.07
N LYS A 536 13.27 -21.04 6.59
CA LYS A 536 14.52 -21.63 7.13
C LYS A 536 15.69 -21.56 6.15
N TRP A 537 15.40 -21.76 4.87
CA TRP A 537 16.38 -21.74 3.79
C TRP A 537 17.09 -20.38 3.60
N ALA A 538 16.50 -19.28 4.06
CA ALA A 538 17.07 -17.95 3.90
C ALA A 538 18.10 -17.59 4.99
N PHE A 539 18.15 -18.36 6.07
CA PHE A 539 19.02 -18.15 7.22
C PHE A 539 20.20 -19.12 7.22
N ASP A 540 21.31 -18.69 7.81
CA ASP A 540 22.53 -19.50 7.91
C ASP A 540 22.40 -20.56 9.02
N ALA A 541 21.55 -20.30 10.02
CA ALA A 541 21.18 -21.25 11.07
C ALA A 541 19.78 -20.92 11.60
N VAL A 542 19.00 -21.96 11.93
CA VAL A 542 17.69 -21.86 12.60
C VAL A 542 17.61 -22.89 13.72
N GLU A 543 17.22 -22.47 14.91
CA GLU A 543 17.13 -23.33 16.10
C GLU A 543 15.87 -23.01 16.92
N THR A 544 15.16 -24.02 17.40
CA THR A 544 14.00 -23.85 18.30
C THR A 544 14.36 -24.36 19.70
N LYS A 545 14.11 -23.55 20.72
CA LYS A 545 14.29 -23.93 22.13
C LYS A 545 13.12 -23.43 22.97
N GLY A 546 12.28 -24.36 23.43
CA GLY A 546 11.02 -24.06 24.08
C GLY A 546 10.10 -23.28 23.12
N ASN A 547 9.62 -22.12 23.57
CA ASN A 547 8.74 -21.26 22.77
C ASN A 547 9.49 -20.23 21.91
N TRP A 548 10.82 -20.28 21.89
CA TRP A 548 11.65 -19.40 21.08
C TRP A 548 12.16 -20.11 19.82
N THR A 549 12.08 -19.44 18.68
CA THR A 549 12.77 -19.79 17.44
C THR A 549 13.80 -18.72 17.14
N PHE A 550 15.06 -19.13 17.00
CA PHE A 550 16.20 -18.28 16.73
C PHE A 550 16.69 -18.50 15.31
N ALA A 551 17.16 -17.45 14.66
CA ALA A 551 17.92 -17.59 13.43
C ALA A 551 18.99 -16.52 13.27
N LYS A 552 19.95 -16.80 12.41
CA LYS A 552 21.06 -15.90 12.06
C LYS A 552 21.16 -15.74 10.55
N LYS A 553 21.44 -14.51 10.11
CA LYS A 553 21.87 -14.22 8.74
C LYS A 553 23.03 -13.23 8.75
N GLY A 554 24.21 -13.64 8.29
CA GLY A 554 25.42 -12.83 8.39
C GLY A 554 25.70 -12.46 9.84
N ASP A 555 25.75 -11.17 10.14
CA ASP A 555 25.93 -10.66 11.51
C ASP A 555 24.62 -10.24 12.20
N GLY A 556 23.47 -10.41 11.55
CA GLY A 556 22.14 -10.17 12.13
C GLY A 556 21.52 -11.43 12.75
N TYR A 557 20.78 -11.24 13.85
CA TYR A 557 20.09 -12.29 14.61
C TYR A 557 18.61 -11.95 14.77
N VAL A 558 17.77 -12.99 14.81
CA VAL A 558 16.35 -12.88 15.16
C VAL A 558 16.00 -13.91 16.22
N ALA A 559 15.23 -13.49 17.21
CA ALA A 559 14.56 -14.34 18.19
C ALA A 559 13.05 -14.09 18.10
N LEU A 560 12.28 -15.11 17.75
CA LEU A 560 10.83 -15.07 17.67
C LEU A 560 10.21 -15.97 18.75
N TYR A 561 9.48 -15.38 19.68
CA TYR A 561 8.72 -16.08 20.72
C TYR A 561 7.25 -16.20 20.35
N SER A 562 6.61 -17.30 20.76
CA SER A 562 5.16 -17.43 20.81
C SER A 562 4.69 -17.81 22.22
N SER A 563 3.61 -17.18 22.71
CA SER A 563 3.00 -17.59 23.99
C SER A 563 2.32 -18.96 23.91
N ALA A 564 1.98 -19.42 22.72
CA ALA A 564 1.48 -20.77 22.45
C ALA A 564 2.60 -21.66 21.90
N PRO A 565 2.71 -22.94 22.28
CA PRO A 565 3.66 -23.86 21.67
C PRO A 565 3.47 -23.92 20.15
N THR A 566 4.57 -23.75 19.41
CA THR A 566 4.56 -23.75 17.95
C THR A 566 5.00 -25.07 17.36
N PHE A 567 4.60 -25.35 16.12
CA PHE A 567 5.17 -26.42 15.31
C PHE A 567 5.48 -25.91 13.89
N TRP A 568 6.48 -26.51 13.25
CA TRP A 568 6.81 -26.24 11.86
C TRP A 568 5.86 -26.99 10.93
N ALA A 569 5.45 -26.36 9.83
CA ALA A 569 4.92 -27.10 8.70
C ALA A 569 6.05 -27.98 8.12
N GLU A 570 5.88 -29.29 8.18
CA GLU A 570 6.84 -30.27 7.62
C GLU A 570 6.40 -30.77 6.22
N GLU A 571 5.14 -30.56 5.87
CA GLU A 571 4.54 -31.00 4.61
C GLU A 571 3.76 -29.86 3.93
N GLY A 572 3.52 -30.04 2.63
CA GLY A 572 2.86 -29.05 1.79
C GLY A 572 3.79 -27.96 1.27
N ARG A 573 3.23 -27.01 0.54
CA ARG A 573 3.98 -26.00 -0.22
C ARG A 573 4.83 -25.06 0.64
N ASP A 574 4.46 -24.88 1.90
CA ASP A 574 5.15 -23.99 2.85
C ASP A 574 5.99 -24.75 3.89
N ALA A 575 6.33 -26.01 3.59
CA ALA A 575 7.19 -26.82 4.44
C ALA A 575 8.54 -26.13 4.69
N GLY A 576 8.97 -26.08 5.95
CA GLY A 576 10.21 -25.40 6.36
C GLY A 576 10.17 -23.87 6.27
N VAL A 577 9.01 -23.28 5.98
CA VAL A 577 8.80 -21.83 5.92
C VAL A 577 7.75 -21.36 6.92
N GLU A 578 6.71 -22.15 7.16
CA GLU A 578 5.62 -21.77 8.06
C GLU A 578 5.84 -22.30 9.49
N LEU A 579 5.79 -21.39 10.47
CA LEU A 579 5.76 -21.71 11.90
C LEU A 579 4.36 -21.41 12.46
N VAL A 580 3.64 -22.43 12.90
CA VAL A 580 2.23 -22.33 13.30
C VAL A 580 2.09 -22.23 14.81
N ALA A 581 1.30 -21.27 15.32
CA ALA A 581 0.88 -21.17 16.71
C ALA A 581 -0.64 -21.39 16.83
N PRO A 582 -1.09 -22.57 17.30
CA PRO A 582 -2.49 -22.86 17.54
C PRO A 582 -3.11 -21.95 18.59
N GLY A 583 -4.41 -21.67 18.43
CA GLY A 583 -5.23 -20.94 19.38
C GLY A 583 -5.62 -19.54 18.89
N ARG A 584 -6.63 -18.98 19.57
CA ARG A 584 -7.22 -17.67 19.26
C ARG A 584 -6.56 -16.51 20.00
N LYS A 585 -5.68 -16.80 20.95
CA LYS A 585 -5.06 -15.82 21.84
C LYS A 585 -3.57 -16.11 21.89
N THR A 586 -2.80 -15.32 21.16
CA THR A 586 -1.37 -15.56 20.97
C THR A 586 -0.63 -14.24 21.08
N ILE A 587 0.49 -14.25 21.79
CA ILE A 587 1.46 -13.15 21.80
C ILE A 587 2.69 -13.64 21.05
N TRP A 588 3.10 -12.87 20.05
CA TRP A 588 4.39 -13.03 19.40
C TRP A 588 5.32 -11.92 19.86
N ILE A 589 6.59 -12.25 20.13
CA ILE A 589 7.63 -11.26 20.43
C ILE A 589 8.78 -11.49 19.46
N CYS A 590 9.16 -10.44 18.73
CA CYS A 590 10.34 -10.44 17.88
C CYS A 590 11.40 -9.58 18.54
N GLN A 591 12.57 -10.13 18.80
CA GLN A 591 13.75 -9.36 19.20
C GLN A 591 14.88 -9.61 18.20
N LEU A 592 15.38 -8.54 17.60
CA LEU A 592 16.54 -8.57 16.73
C LEU A 592 17.81 -8.26 17.50
N GLY A 593 18.93 -8.82 17.03
CA GLY A 593 20.25 -8.59 17.57
C GLY A 593 21.27 -8.55 16.46
N ARG A 594 22.49 -8.12 16.76
CA ARG A 594 23.60 -8.14 15.82
C ARG A 594 24.93 -8.40 16.51
N ARG A 595 25.90 -8.92 15.76
CA ARG A 595 27.21 -9.28 16.32
C ARG A 595 27.88 -8.13 17.07
N ALA A 596 27.82 -6.93 16.51
CA ALA A 596 28.53 -5.76 17.05
C ALA A 596 28.06 -5.38 18.46
N THR A 597 26.80 -5.64 18.81
CA THR A 597 26.21 -5.29 20.12
C THR A 597 26.00 -6.51 21.03
N ASP A 598 25.64 -7.65 20.45
CA ASP A 598 25.21 -8.85 21.19
C ASP A 598 26.29 -9.94 21.26
N GLY A 599 27.40 -9.79 20.54
CA GLY A 599 28.46 -10.79 20.44
C GLY A 599 28.07 -11.97 19.54
N SER A 600 28.47 -13.18 19.89
CA SER A 600 28.14 -14.36 19.06
C SER A 600 26.64 -14.67 19.10
N PHE A 601 26.17 -15.42 18.08
CA PHE A 601 24.79 -15.92 18.05
C PHE A 601 24.43 -16.74 19.29
N ASP A 602 25.37 -17.54 19.82
CA ASP A 602 25.15 -18.28 21.06
C ASP A 602 25.03 -17.36 22.28
N ARG A 603 25.80 -16.26 22.34
CA ARG A 603 25.67 -15.26 23.41
C ARG A 603 24.32 -14.56 23.35
N PHE A 604 23.86 -14.21 22.14
CA PHE A 604 22.53 -13.66 21.92
C PHE A 604 21.42 -14.64 22.35
N LYS A 605 21.48 -15.91 21.92
CA LYS A 605 20.53 -16.94 22.37
C LYS A 605 20.54 -17.08 23.91
N ALA A 606 21.73 -17.12 24.52
CA ALA A 606 21.87 -17.25 25.96
C ALA A 606 21.27 -16.07 26.72
N SER A 607 21.44 -14.83 26.23
CA SER A 607 20.86 -13.64 26.87
C SER A 607 19.33 -13.66 26.79
N ILE A 608 18.76 -14.01 25.63
CA ILE A 608 17.30 -14.11 25.44
C ILE A 608 16.70 -15.20 26.34
N LEU A 609 17.33 -16.36 26.42
CA LEU A 609 16.86 -17.49 27.24
C LEU A 609 17.00 -17.23 28.75
N GLY A 610 17.95 -16.38 29.15
CA GLY A 610 18.16 -15.98 30.55
C GLY A 610 17.28 -14.82 31.02
N ALA A 611 16.55 -14.18 30.11
CA ALA A 611 15.71 -13.02 30.42
C ALA A 611 14.40 -13.40 31.12
N ASP A 612 13.91 -12.53 32.01
CA ASP A 612 12.60 -12.71 32.66
C ASP A 612 11.47 -12.38 31.68
N LEU A 613 10.85 -13.42 31.11
CA LEU A 613 9.68 -13.32 30.25
C LEU A 613 8.47 -13.99 30.91
N LYS A 614 7.41 -13.20 31.12
CA LYS A 614 6.14 -13.68 31.68
C LYS A 614 4.97 -13.24 30.81
N THR A 615 4.18 -14.22 30.36
CA THR A 615 2.90 -13.98 29.69
C THR A 615 1.75 -14.41 30.60
N ASN A 616 0.71 -13.59 30.71
CA ASN A 616 -0.54 -13.94 31.37
C ASN A 616 -1.72 -13.56 30.46
N GLY A 617 -2.33 -14.56 29.83
CA GLY A 617 -3.35 -14.34 28.81
C GLY A 617 -2.81 -13.53 27.64
N LEU A 618 -3.33 -12.31 27.45
CA LEU A 618 -2.92 -11.40 26.38
C LEU A 618 -2.06 -10.24 26.89
N SER A 619 -1.34 -10.44 28.00
CA SER A 619 -0.41 -9.47 28.57
C SER A 619 0.99 -10.07 28.70
N VAL A 620 2.02 -9.27 28.44
CA VAL A 620 3.43 -9.64 28.52
C VAL A 620 4.19 -8.69 29.43
N LYS A 621 5.12 -9.25 30.20
CA LYS A 621 6.22 -8.54 30.84
C LYS A 621 7.51 -9.21 30.39
N TYR A 622 8.44 -8.45 29.85
CA TYR A 622 9.69 -8.98 29.32
C TYR A 622 10.85 -8.07 29.69
N ASP A 623 11.84 -8.57 30.43
CA ASP A 623 13.11 -7.87 30.63
C ASP A 623 14.03 -8.11 29.43
N ALA A 624 13.78 -7.37 28.35
CA ALA A 624 14.39 -7.60 27.05
C ALA A 624 15.90 -7.25 27.08
N PRO A 625 16.81 -8.19 26.78
CA PRO A 625 18.24 -7.92 26.78
C PRO A 625 18.60 -6.72 25.91
N GLY A 626 19.40 -5.79 26.43
CA GLY A 626 19.83 -4.57 25.71
C GLY A 626 18.76 -3.47 25.60
N VAL A 627 17.52 -3.71 26.02
CA VAL A 627 16.41 -2.73 25.93
C VAL A 627 15.85 -2.38 27.31
N GLY A 628 15.62 -3.40 28.16
CA GLY A 628 15.08 -3.26 29.50
C GLY A 628 13.65 -3.78 29.63
N LYS A 629 12.97 -3.36 30.70
CA LYS A 629 11.68 -3.96 31.13
C LYS A 629 10.52 -3.43 30.31
N ILE A 630 10.00 -4.28 29.44
CA ILE A 630 8.87 -4.01 28.57
C ILE A 630 7.58 -4.54 29.19
N ARG A 631 6.49 -3.77 29.11
CA ARG A 631 5.13 -4.26 29.40
C ARG A 631 4.18 -3.86 28.29
N PHE A 632 3.40 -4.84 27.82
CA PHE A 632 2.37 -4.62 26.82
C PHE A 632 1.26 -5.67 26.93
N GLY A 633 0.16 -5.48 26.22
CA GLY A 633 -0.90 -6.47 26.14
C GLY A 633 -2.03 -6.04 25.22
N TRP A 634 -3.16 -6.74 25.25
CA TRP A 634 -4.35 -6.35 24.47
C TRP A 634 -4.97 -5.01 24.93
N LYS A 635 -4.75 -4.64 26.20
CA LYS A 635 -5.21 -3.39 26.81
C LYS A 635 -4.04 -2.72 27.55
N GLY A 636 -4.19 -1.43 27.82
CA GLY A 636 -3.19 -0.62 28.53
C GLY A 636 -2.07 -0.12 27.63
N ASP A 637 -1.18 0.67 28.18
CA ASP A 637 -0.11 1.31 27.44
C ASP A 637 1.08 0.38 27.17
N PHE A 638 1.88 0.75 26.18
CA PHE A 638 3.19 0.17 25.97
C PHE A 638 4.20 0.93 26.84
N THR A 639 4.95 0.20 27.67
CA THR A 639 5.94 0.81 28.56
C THR A 639 7.30 0.14 28.44
N VAL A 640 8.36 0.93 28.50
CA VAL A 640 9.77 0.50 28.55
C VAL A 640 10.43 1.13 29.76
N ASN A 641 11.01 0.32 30.65
CA ASN A 641 11.57 0.74 31.93
C ASN A 641 10.60 1.58 32.80
N GLY A 642 9.30 1.32 32.67
CA GLY A 642 8.24 2.04 33.38
C GLY A 642 7.76 3.33 32.71
N ASN A 643 8.45 3.80 31.65
CA ASN A 643 8.05 4.97 30.88
C ASN A 643 7.06 4.56 29.78
N GLN A 644 6.01 5.35 29.58
CA GLN A 644 5.06 5.14 28.49
C GLN A 644 5.66 5.57 27.17
N GLU A 645 5.66 4.65 26.21
CA GLU A 645 6.10 4.91 24.84
C GLU A 645 4.90 5.35 23.98
N PRO A 646 5.04 6.42 23.18
CA PRO A 646 3.97 6.88 22.32
C PRO A 646 3.73 5.87 21.19
N MET A 647 2.46 5.51 20.96
CA MET A 647 2.04 4.65 19.85
C MET A 647 1.18 5.38 18.82
N ARG A 648 0.89 6.66 19.06
CA ARG A 648 0.01 7.50 18.24
C ARG A 648 0.47 8.95 18.32
N GLY A 649 0.00 9.77 17.39
CA GLY A 649 0.25 11.21 17.37
C GLY A 649 1.67 11.57 16.94
N PHE A 650 2.29 10.74 16.10
CA PHE A 650 3.59 11.05 15.52
C PHE A 650 3.50 12.26 14.58
N LYS A 651 4.67 12.85 14.35
CA LYS A 651 4.92 13.80 13.25
C LYS A 651 4.70 13.10 11.90
N ARG A 652 4.59 13.85 10.81
CA ARG A 652 4.58 13.27 9.45
C ARG A 652 5.88 12.51 9.19
N PHE A 653 7.00 13.09 9.60
CA PHE A 653 8.29 12.41 9.74
C PHE A 653 8.98 12.86 11.03
N ASP A 654 9.59 11.91 11.74
CA ASP A 654 10.51 12.12 12.85
C ASP A 654 11.67 11.12 12.69
N ASN A 655 12.69 11.57 11.96
CA ASN A 655 13.92 10.81 11.70
C ASN A 655 15.14 11.76 11.61
N PRO A 656 16.38 11.23 11.55
CA PRO A 656 17.59 12.07 11.52
C PRO A 656 17.69 13.07 10.37
N TYR A 657 16.94 12.88 9.28
CA TYR A 657 17.02 13.72 8.08
C TYR A 657 15.88 14.72 7.95
N CYS A 658 14.72 14.44 8.58
CA CYS A 658 13.55 15.28 8.52
C CYS A 658 12.72 15.21 9.82
N GLN A 659 12.34 16.38 10.32
CA GLN A 659 11.31 16.52 11.36
C GLN A 659 10.18 17.41 10.81
N ALA A 660 9.08 16.79 10.38
CA ALA A 660 7.97 17.48 9.73
C ALA A 660 6.67 17.25 10.51
N ASP A 661 6.03 18.32 10.97
CA ASP A 661 4.76 18.20 11.71
C ASP A 661 3.62 17.69 10.81
N PHE A 662 2.75 16.86 11.38
CA PHE A 662 1.59 16.35 10.68
C PHE A 662 0.63 17.49 10.28
N ASN A 663 0.03 17.39 9.09
CA ASN A 663 -0.93 18.35 8.54
C ASN A 663 -0.36 19.75 8.19
N LYS A 664 0.97 19.91 8.10
CA LYS A 664 1.60 21.18 7.70
C LYS A 664 1.94 21.27 6.21
N GLY A 665 2.37 20.16 5.58
CA GLY A 665 2.81 20.18 4.17
C GLY A 665 4.13 20.94 3.96
N GLU A 666 4.97 20.97 4.98
CA GLU A 666 6.29 21.62 4.98
C GLU A 666 7.35 20.59 5.36
N PHE A 667 8.42 20.51 4.57
CA PHE A 667 9.49 19.53 4.76
C PHE A 667 10.86 20.17 4.57
N ALA A 668 11.76 19.93 5.51
CA ALA A 668 13.17 20.22 5.37
C ALA A 668 13.93 18.90 5.53
N ILE A 669 14.48 18.39 4.42
CA ILE A 669 15.23 17.15 4.35
C ILE A 669 16.70 17.52 4.21
N SER A 670 17.53 17.13 5.16
CA SER A 670 18.98 17.44 5.16
C SER A 670 19.80 16.18 5.36
N ALA A 671 20.76 15.93 4.48
CA ALA A 671 21.64 14.77 4.56
C ALA A 671 23.05 15.12 4.02
N GLY A 672 24.01 15.23 4.95
CA GLY A 672 25.35 15.75 4.63
C GLY A 672 25.28 17.26 4.36
N ALA A 673 25.91 17.71 3.28
CA ALA A 673 25.87 19.10 2.84
C ALA A 673 24.59 19.45 2.06
N SER A 674 23.87 18.44 1.54
CA SER A 674 22.72 18.64 0.68
C SER A 674 21.42 18.81 1.47
N LYS A 675 20.55 19.70 1.01
CA LYS A 675 19.28 20.05 1.64
C LYS A 675 18.18 20.26 0.59
N LEU A 676 16.98 19.75 0.90
CA LEU A 676 15.75 19.97 0.14
C LEU A 676 14.71 20.61 1.06
N THR A 677 14.15 21.75 0.64
CA THR A 677 13.05 22.42 1.33
C THR A 677 11.80 22.41 0.44
N LEU A 678 10.69 21.89 0.98
CA LEU A 678 9.39 21.82 0.32
C LEU A 678 8.35 22.57 1.17
N ASP A 679 7.60 23.49 0.55
CA ASP A 679 6.41 24.13 1.14
C ASP A 679 5.29 24.05 0.11
N PHE A 680 4.38 23.08 0.30
CA PHE A 680 3.32 22.80 -0.66
C PHE A 680 2.26 23.90 -0.74
N ALA A 681 2.05 24.66 0.33
CA ALA A 681 1.10 25.78 0.33
C ALA A 681 1.61 26.96 -0.52
N LYS A 682 2.93 27.16 -0.56
CA LYS A 682 3.60 28.19 -1.39
C LYS A 682 4.16 27.63 -2.70
N ALA A 683 3.96 26.33 -2.94
CA ALA A 683 4.59 25.56 -4.01
C ALA A 683 6.14 25.67 -4.06
N VAL A 684 6.82 25.97 -2.97
CA VAL A 684 8.29 26.18 -2.98
C VAL A 684 9.01 24.83 -2.99
N ARG A 685 9.91 24.68 -3.97
CA ARG A 685 10.86 23.56 -4.08
C ARG A 685 12.27 24.14 -4.17
N GLN A 686 13.02 24.09 -3.08
CA GLN A 686 14.39 24.62 -3.02
C GLN A 686 15.38 23.49 -2.78
N ILE A 687 16.32 23.33 -3.72
CA ILE A 687 17.40 22.35 -3.67
C ILE A 687 18.71 23.09 -3.40
N GLU A 688 19.47 22.60 -2.44
CA GLU A 688 20.83 23.01 -2.10
C GLU A 688 21.68 21.73 -2.14
N ASP A 689 22.48 21.52 -3.19
CA ASP A 689 23.24 20.26 -3.39
C ASP A 689 24.66 20.29 -2.82
#